data_AF-A0A139B0E8-F1
#
_entry.id   AF-A0A139B0E8-F1
#
_cell.length_a   1.000
_cell.length_b   1.000
_cell.length_c   1.000
_cell.angle_alpha   90.00
_cell.angle_beta   90.00
_cell.angle_gamma   90.00
#
_symmetry.space_group_name_H-M   'P 1'
#
loop_
_entity.id
_entity.type
_entity.pdbx_description
1 polymer ?
#
loop_
_entity_poly.entity_id
_entity_poly.type
_entity_poly.pdbx_seq_one_letter_code
_entity_poly.pdbx_strand_id
1 'polypeptide(L)'
;MACVVTLPANALSATGLSTPWVVSGNGCTQAADGKPTFAECTIVDTATGKLSVYSPLMINKGQAFVKPVVPALTATSVVGCWFGTNGASTTIADGTNGKDLAAANCVNGDPNTKGDIFGQFAACNAAQFFAAANKATLTIPALGTGKNGKTCYTTRSFEVVDMDQSDNVITTYSLDANGKIGQKTTANSQTLTTDINNGSDNLLLDAFLRPAIGCTAFTVPSLADPAMSFGSLALNELQAAKFQQAPVAQVPPNNPMVVNAAGNPSKTKQNAYRAAVNQAAGAGTTAESTAYCQSFLDVSAASIITDSKFTIGFASPDTGAGSNLYTFLGQRHAASWAGLGCDTLLPNVAYLDPNQKLPIIANTDANGVTTSLTFNTQTLLNLAKANGLATGTTPAPAPTPAAGTPPAAQPTKTAGTPAATPAPAPATAGAPNYDFVWDISACYPSGGAQNIFQLNIKASVNGDQPAADANGGLAALQITFGGLASIGISNTWASANSKATGNVWSFETIDDGPNIGGQFLLPAGVACVGQMPATVPTLSMTGKLLTGGPINAVIRPKGAPAGQGATVPVPAPPPATPAPAPTPAPTPAPAPTPTPAPATGGGLPYVFNYKFDNCWGNTGAVFFPLRMTLSVNGHQPMDDADGGLAAISMTFGGLQNVMISNTWSIGNAMTTGNTLKFETQDDAPNPGGIFQTSDPAVSCQNGKMSVTPTLTASGALLNGGAIAITLNQTA
;
A
#
# COMPACT_ATOMS: atom_id res chain seq x y z
N MET A 1 3.69 7.73 5.89
CA MET A 1 4.34 8.64 4.92
C MET A 1 3.44 9.83 4.70
N ALA A 2 3.92 11.04 4.98
CA ALA A 2 3.14 12.27 4.85
C ALA A 2 3.52 12.99 3.56
N CYS A 3 2.52 13.27 2.73
CA CYS A 3 2.68 13.98 1.47
C CYS A 3 2.48 15.48 1.67
N VAL A 4 3.23 16.29 0.95
CA VAL A 4 3.11 17.75 0.98
C VAL A 4 2.80 18.26 -0.42
N VAL A 5 1.72 19.04 -0.55
CA VAL A 5 1.30 19.69 -1.79
C VAL A 5 1.61 21.17 -1.70
N THR A 6 2.60 21.63 -2.46
CA THR A 6 2.91 23.06 -2.58
C THR A 6 2.04 23.70 -3.67
N LEU A 7 1.14 24.60 -3.27
CA LEU A 7 0.27 25.35 -4.18
C LEU A 7 1.01 26.52 -4.85
N PRO A 8 0.69 26.83 -6.12
CA PRO A 8 1.16 28.04 -6.78
C PRO A 8 0.38 29.27 -6.30
N ALA A 9 0.98 30.45 -6.47
CA ALA A 9 0.33 31.72 -6.18
C ALA A 9 -0.99 31.86 -6.98
N ASN A 10 -2.03 32.36 -6.31
CA ASN A 10 -3.40 32.46 -6.88
C ASN A 10 -3.97 31.10 -7.36
N ALA A 11 -3.79 30.02 -6.61
CA ALA A 11 -4.13 28.64 -6.97
C ALA A 11 -5.53 28.44 -7.61
N LEU A 12 -6.54 29.22 -7.19
CA LEU A 12 -7.93 29.11 -7.69
C LEU A 12 -8.22 29.93 -8.96
N SER A 13 -7.23 30.66 -9.49
CA SER A 13 -7.32 31.38 -10.77
C SER A 13 -7.06 30.46 -11.96
N ALA A 14 -7.44 30.87 -13.17
CA ALA A 14 -7.14 30.10 -14.39
C ALA A 14 -5.64 29.80 -14.56
N THR A 15 -4.77 30.75 -14.21
CA THR A 15 -3.31 30.57 -14.19
C THR A 15 -2.86 29.62 -13.09
N GLY A 16 -3.42 29.73 -11.88
CA GLY A 16 -3.08 28.86 -10.74
C GLY A 16 -3.50 27.41 -10.95
N LEU A 17 -4.67 27.17 -11.53
CA LEU A 17 -5.18 25.84 -11.88
C LEU A 17 -4.38 25.18 -13.01
N SER A 18 -3.86 25.96 -13.97
CA SER A 18 -3.06 25.45 -15.10
C SER A 18 -1.55 25.45 -14.87
N THR A 19 -1.11 25.94 -13.71
CA THR A 19 0.24 25.73 -13.20
C THR A 19 0.27 24.39 -12.46
N PRO A 20 1.22 23.48 -12.74
CA PRO A 20 1.33 22.23 -11.99
C PRO A 20 1.58 22.48 -10.49
N TRP A 21 0.92 21.70 -9.65
CA TRP A 21 1.05 21.74 -8.19
C TRP A 21 2.11 20.70 -7.78
N VAL A 22 3.03 21.07 -6.89
CA VAL A 22 4.23 20.26 -6.64
C VAL A 22 4.02 19.37 -5.42
N VAL A 23 4.21 18.06 -5.59
CA VAL A 23 4.11 17.06 -4.54
C VAL A 23 5.50 16.62 -4.08
N SER A 24 5.70 16.63 -2.77
CA SER A 24 6.89 16.17 -2.05
C SER A 24 6.50 15.36 -0.80
N GLY A 25 7.49 14.97 -0.01
CA GLY A 25 7.32 14.06 1.13
C GLY A 25 7.83 12.65 0.81
N ASN A 26 8.38 11.97 1.81
CA ASN A 26 9.01 10.66 1.63
C ASN A 26 7.99 9.62 1.12
N GLY A 27 8.30 8.98 -0.01
CA GLY A 27 7.45 7.99 -0.69
C GLY A 27 6.27 8.54 -1.50
N CYS A 28 6.04 9.86 -1.51
CA CYS A 28 4.92 10.49 -2.19
C CYS A 28 5.21 10.76 -3.67
N THR A 29 5.38 9.68 -4.43
CA THR A 29 5.69 9.70 -5.86
C THR A 29 4.43 9.68 -6.73
N GLN A 30 4.44 10.50 -7.78
CA GLN A 30 3.45 10.54 -8.86
C GLN A 30 3.81 9.49 -9.91
N ALA A 31 3.75 8.22 -9.50
CA ALA A 31 4.08 7.03 -10.28
C ALA A 31 3.02 5.93 -10.03
N ALA A 32 2.99 4.88 -10.85
CA ALA A 32 1.95 3.85 -10.82
C ALA A 32 2.03 2.94 -9.57
N ASP A 33 3.25 2.63 -9.16
CA ASP A 33 3.67 1.92 -7.94
C ASP A 33 3.73 2.84 -6.70
N GLY A 34 3.72 4.15 -6.93
CA GLY A 34 3.94 5.20 -5.95
C GLY A 34 2.82 5.37 -4.91
N LYS A 35 2.90 6.49 -4.19
CA LYS A 35 1.82 6.97 -3.30
C LYS A 35 1.35 8.35 -3.80
N PRO A 36 0.68 8.40 -4.96
CA PRO A 36 0.33 9.64 -5.62
C PRO A 36 -0.66 10.48 -4.82
N THR A 37 -0.63 11.78 -5.06
CA THR A 37 -1.53 12.77 -4.45
C THR A 37 -2.27 13.54 -5.55
N PHE A 38 -3.52 13.89 -5.31
CA PHE A 38 -4.47 14.30 -6.34
C PHE A 38 -5.15 15.61 -5.96
N ALA A 39 -5.46 16.44 -6.95
CA ALA A 39 -6.38 17.56 -6.80
C ALA A 39 -7.52 17.48 -7.79
N GLU A 40 -8.70 17.83 -7.30
CA GLU A 40 -9.93 17.89 -8.05
C GLU A 40 -10.61 19.22 -7.74
N CYS A 41 -10.91 20.00 -8.75
CA CYS A 41 -11.66 21.23 -8.61
C CYS A 41 -13.01 21.13 -9.33
N THR A 42 -14.04 21.61 -8.66
CA THR A 42 -15.37 21.79 -9.25
C THR A 42 -15.68 23.29 -9.29
N ILE A 43 -16.21 23.74 -10.42
CA ILE A 43 -16.48 25.13 -10.71
C ILE A 43 -17.99 25.30 -10.92
N VAL A 44 -18.59 26.26 -10.23
CA VAL A 44 -19.97 26.69 -10.45
C VAL A 44 -19.97 28.09 -11.04
N ASP A 45 -20.59 28.27 -12.21
CA ASP A 45 -20.94 29.60 -12.72
C ASP A 45 -22.26 30.04 -12.06
N THR A 46 -22.15 30.96 -11.11
CA THR A 46 -23.28 31.44 -10.31
C THR A 46 -24.34 32.20 -11.11
N ALA A 47 -24.02 32.70 -12.32
CA ALA A 47 -24.98 33.36 -13.18
C ALA A 47 -25.81 32.40 -14.04
N THR A 48 -25.27 31.21 -14.36
CA THR A 48 -25.94 30.23 -15.24
C THR A 48 -26.33 28.92 -14.54
N GLY A 49 -25.86 28.69 -13.32
CA GLY A 49 -26.05 27.41 -12.60
C GLY A 49 -25.28 26.24 -13.22
N LYS A 50 -24.38 26.50 -14.17
CA LYS A 50 -23.57 25.47 -14.82
C LYS A 50 -22.46 25.00 -13.90
N LEU A 51 -22.24 23.70 -13.89
CA LEU A 51 -21.16 23.01 -13.19
C LEU A 51 -20.15 22.48 -14.23
N SER A 52 -18.88 22.55 -13.87
CA SER A 52 -17.78 21.94 -14.63
C SER A 52 -16.70 21.43 -13.68
N VAL A 53 -15.86 20.51 -14.15
CA VAL A 53 -14.75 19.94 -13.36
C VAL A 53 -13.42 20.25 -14.01
N TYR A 54 -12.36 20.30 -13.21
CA TYR A 54 -11.01 20.48 -13.66
C TYR A 54 -10.06 19.86 -12.63
N SER A 55 -9.10 19.05 -13.06
CA SER A 55 -8.12 18.43 -12.16
C SER A 55 -6.76 19.11 -12.34
N PRO A 56 -6.33 20.02 -11.44
CA PRO A 56 -4.98 20.58 -11.48
C PRO A 56 -3.95 19.48 -11.54
N LEU A 57 -2.94 19.63 -12.39
CA LEU A 57 -1.93 18.59 -12.57
C LEU A 57 -0.98 18.58 -11.37
N MET A 58 -0.88 17.44 -10.71
CA MET A 58 0.12 17.20 -9.67
C MET A 58 1.38 16.60 -10.28
N ILE A 59 2.55 17.09 -9.87
CA ILE A 59 3.85 16.58 -10.32
C ILE A 59 4.83 16.49 -9.14
N ASN A 60 5.78 15.55 -9.17
CA ASN A 60 6.98 15.69 -8.36
C ASN A 60 7.91 16.76 -8.95
N LYS A 61 8.78 17.33 -8.11
CA LYS A 61 9.76 18.35 -8.53
C LYS A 61 10.68 17.81 -9.63
N GLY A 62 10.64 18.43 -10.80
CA GLY A 62 11.46 18.04 -11.96
C GLY A 62 10.90 16.91 -12.82
N GLN A 63 9.74 16.34 -12.46
CA GLN A 63 9.05 15.34 -13.29
C GLN A 63 8.66 15.94 -14.65
N ALA A 64 8.83 15.18 -15.73
CA ALA A 64 8.34 15.58 -17.05
C ALA A 64 6.80 15.55 -17.07
N PHE A 65 6.18 16.53 -17.72
CA PHE A 65 4.71 16.59 -17.79
C PHE A 65 4.18 17.11 -19.13
N VAL A 66 2.90 16.83 -19.41
CA VAL A 66 2.14 17.54 -20.46
C VAL A 66 1.55 18.81 -19.87
N LYS A 67 1.81 19.96 -20.51
CA LYS A 67 1.34 21.27 -20.04
C LYS A 67 -0.19 21.27 -19.88
N PRO A 68 -0.74 21.64 -18.70
CA PRO A 68 -2.18 21.72 -18.49
C PRO A 68 -2.88 22.70 -19.43
N VAL A 69 -4.14 22.41 -19.74
CA VAL A 69 -5.03 23.35 -20.46
C VAL A 69 -5.43 24.48 -19.51
N VAL A 70 -5.41 25.72 -19.99
CA VAL A 70 -5.84 26.89 -19.19
C VAL A 70 -7.38 26.91 -19.15
N PRO A 71 -8.02 26.72 -17.97
CA PRO A 71 -9.48 26.68 -17.90
C PRO A 71 -10.07 28.08 -18.10
N ALA A 72 -11.15 28.16 -18.89
CA ALA A 72 -11.88 29.40 -19.09
C ALA A 72 -12.81 29.68 -17.88
N LEU A 73 -12.42 30.64 -17.03
CA LEU A 73 -13.22 31.10 -15.89
C LEU A 73 -13.83 32.48 -16.15
N THR A 74 -15.03 32.69 -15.62
CA THR A 74 -15.75 33.98 -15.64
C THR A 74 -15.65 34.70 -14.29
N ALA A 75 -16.01 35.99 -14.23
CA ALA A 75 -16.14 36.71 -12.96
C ALA A 75 -17.24 36.15 -12.03
N THR A 76 -18.11 35.28 -12.54
CA THR A 76 -19.19 34.60 -11.80
C THR A 76 -18.85 33.15 -11.44
N SER A 77 -17.66 32.67 -11.83
CA SER A 77 -17.16 31.34 -11.52
C SER A 77 -16.64 31.28 -10.08
N VAL A 78 -17.17 30.35 -9.29
CA VAL A 78 -16.65 30.00 -7.97
C VAL A 78 -16.02 28.62 -8.06
N VAL A 79 -14.73 28.54 -7.73
CA VAL A 79 -13.92 27.31 -7.74
C VAL A 79 -13.81 26.79 -6.32
N GLY A 80 -14.18 25.52 -6.09
CA GLY A 80 -13.75 24.76 -4.91
C GLY A 80 -12.76 23.69 -5.36
N CYS A 81 -11.74 23.41 -4.56
CA CYS A 81 -10.78 22.34 -4.82
C CYS A 81 -10.63 21.43 -3.60
N TRP A 82 -10.48 20.13 -3.86
CA TRP A 82 -10.29 19.08 -2.86
C TRP A 82 -9.02 18.30 -3.20
N PHE A 83 -8.42 17.73 -2.15
CA PHE A 83 -7.16 17.01 -2.21
C PHE A 83 -7.34 15.64 -1.58
N GLY A 84 -6.78 14.63 -2.23
CA GLY A 84 -6.71 13.27 -1.71
C GLY A 84 -5.35 12.65 -1.99
N THR A 85 -4.94 11.67 -1.20
CA THR A 85 -3.65 10.98 -1.39
C THR A 85 -3.79 9.47 -1.21
N ASN A 86 -2.90 8.71 -1.85
CA ASN A 86 -2.68 7.29 -1.56
C ASN A 86 -1.53 7.10 -0.55
N GLY A 87 -0.94 8.19 -0.04
CA GLY A 87 -0.06 8.20 1.13
C GLY A 87 -0.85 8.16 2.44
N ALA A 88 -0.16 8.20 3.59
CA ALA A 88 -0.85 8.14 4.89
C ALA A 88 -1.50 9.48 5.29
N SER A 89 -1.04 10.60 4.73
CA SER A 89 -1.62 11.93 4.95
C SER A 89 -1.23 12.93 3.86
N THR A 90 -1.99 14.01 3.74
CA THR A 90 -1.67 15.15 2.88
C THR A 90 -1.68 16.47 3.66
N THR A 91 -0.63 17.27 3.46
CA THR A 91 -0.47 18.62 4.00
C THR A 91 -0.36 19.61 2.84
N ILE A 92 -1.15 20.68 2.86
CA ILE A 92 -1.06 21.77 1.89
C ILE A 92 -0.10 22.87 2.38
N ALA A 93 0.77 23.32 1.47
CA ALA A 93 1.82 24.31 1.69
C ALA A 93 1.80 25.37 0.59
N ASP A 94 2.49 26.50 0.81
CA ASP A 94 2.76 27.51 -0.22
C ASP A 94 4.19 28.05 -0.10
N GLY A 95 4.61 28.82 -1.11
CA GLY A 95 5.89 29.54 -1.10
C GLY A 95 5.85 30.90 -0.40
N THR A 96 4.76 31.24 0.30
CA THR A 96 4.47 32.60 0.80
C THR A 96 4.10 32.63 2.30
N ASN A 97 4.50 31.59 3.04
CA ASN A 97 4.31 31.44 4.48
C ASN A 97 2.81 31.47 4.90
N GLY A 98 1.97 30.75 4.14
CA GLY A 98 0.55 30.58 4.38
C GLY A 98 -0.34 31.68 3.78
N LYS A 99 0.23 32.65 3.07
CA LYS A 99 -0.53 33.77 2.49
C LYS A 99 -1.40 33.33 1.32
N ASP A 100 -0.89 32.48 0.42
CA ASP A 100 -1.67 31.95 -0.70
C ASP A 100 -2.70 30.92 -0.21
N LEU A 101 -2.35 30.10 0.80
CA LEU A 101 -3.31 29.21 1.47
C LEU A 101 -4.50 29.98 2.07
N ALA A 102 -4.23 31.08 2.78
CA ALA A 102 -5.26 31.94 3.34
C ALA A 102 -6.10 32.61 2.25
N ALA A 103 -5.47 33.12 1.18
CA ALA A 103 -6.17 33.74 0.05
C ALA A 103 -7.07 32.75 -0.72
N ALA A 104 -6.69 31.47 -0.76
CA ALA A 104 -7.47 30.38 -1.36
C ALA A 104 -8.46 29.72 -0.39
N ASN A 105 -8.67 30.28 0.81
CA ASN A 105 -9.55 29.70 1.85
C ASN A 105 -9.27 28.21 2.10
N CYS A 106 -7.98 27.85 2.21
CA CYS A 106 -7.54 26.49 2.40
C CYS A 106 -7.75 26.00 3.85
N VAL A 107 -8.21 24.77 4.00
CA VAL A 107 -8.50 24.09 5.26
C VAL A 107 -7.94 22.68 5.18
N ASN A 108 -6.98 22.38 6.04
CA ASN A 108 -6.38 21.04 6.14
C ASN A 108 -6.80 20.29 7.40
N GLY A 109 -7.31 20.96 8.44
CA GLY A 109 -7.58 20.38 9.77
C GLY A 109 -8.41 21.31 10.65
N ASP A 110 -8.24 21.21 11.97
CA ASP A 110 -8.86 22.12 12.95
C ASP A 110 -8.36 23.56 12.75
N PRO A 111 -9.22 24.52 12.38
CA PRO A 111 -8.81 25.88 12.03
C PRO A 111 -8.18 26.67 13.18
N ASN A 112 -8.31 26.19 14.43
CA ASN A 112 -7.68 26.82 15.60
C ASN A 112 -6.33 26.20 15.97
N THR A 113 -5.90 25.11 15.29
CA THR A 113 -4.69 24.35 15.65
C THR A 113 -3.70 24.35 14.50
N LYS A 114 -2.60 25.12 14.64
CA LYS A 114 -1.56 25.20 13.60
C LYS A 114 -0.94 23.83 13.35
N GLY A 115 -0.96 23.37 12.10
CA GLY A 115 -0.37 22.09 11.68
C GLY A 115 -1.25 20.86 11.92
N ASP A 116 -2.48 21.03 12.43
CA ASP A 116 -3.44 19.93 12.46
C ASP A 116 -3.96 19.60 11.05
N ILE A 117 -4.17 18.30 10.79
CA ILE A 117 -4.60 17.78 9.50
C ILE A 117 -5.76 16.76 9.60
N PHE A 118 -6.56 16.66 8.55
CA PHE A 118 -7.62 15.66 8.32
C PHE A 118 -7.05 14.36 7.71
N GLY A 119 -5.83 13.94 8.08
CA GLY A 119 -5.20 12.74 7.50
C GLY A 119 -4.98 12.88 5.98
N GLN A 120 -5.65 12.04 5.18
CA GLN A 120 -5.50 11.97 3.71
C GLN A 120 -6.22 13.11 2.95
N PHE A 121 -7.06 13.90 3.63
CA PHE A 121 -7.92 14.92 3.03
C PHE A 121 -7.41 16.35 3.23
N ALA A 122 -7.63 17.22 2.23
CA ALA A 122 -7.64 18.67 2.42
C ALA A 122 -8.59 19.35 1.42
N ALA A 123 -8.88 20.64 1.62
CA ALA A 123 -9.68 21.43 0.68
C ALA A 123 -9.28 22.91 0.63
N CYS A 124 -9.59 23.59 -0.48
CA CYS A 124 -9.48 25.03 -0.64
C CYS A 124 -10.77 25.61 -1.22
N ASN A 125 -11.33 26.61 -0.54
CA ASN A 125 -12.57 27.32 -0.90
C ASN A 125 -13.83 26.43 -1.03
N ALA A 126 -13.81 25.20 -0.51
CA ALA A 126 -14.89 24.23 -0.64
C ALA A 126 -16.20 24.68 0.02
N ALA A 127 -16.14 25.23 1.23
CA ALA A 127 -17.33 25.72 1.94
C ALA A 127 -17.99 26.89 1.20
N GLN A 128 -17.18 27.79 0.61
CA GLN A 128 -17.62 28.92 -0.20
C GLN A 128 -18.20 28.44 -1.54
N PHE A 129 -17.58 27.44 -2.18
CA PHE A 129 -18.13 26.76 -3.36
C PHE A 129 -19.51 26.19 -3.06
N PHE A 130 -19.69 25.40 -2.00
CA PHE A 130 -21.00 24.82 -1.68
C PHE A 130 -22.02 25.89 -1.29
N ALA A 131 -21.61 26.94 -0.58
CA ALA A 131 -22.49 28.07 -0.27
C ALA A 131 -22.95 28.84 -1.53
N ALA A 132 -22.14 28.88 -2.59
CA ALA A 132 -22.52 29.43 -3.89
C ALA A 132 -23.39 28.44 -4.69
N ALA A 133 -22.99 27.17 -4.75
CA ALA A 133 -23.67 26.10 -5.45
C ALA A 133 -25.11 25.90 -4.94
N ASN A 134 -25.30 25.80 -3.63
CA ASN A 134 -26.62 25.63 -2.99
C ASN A 134 -27.55 26.86 -3.17
N LYS A 135 -27.02 28.03 -3.54
CA LYS A 135 -27.81 29.24 -3.87
C LYS A 135 -28.10 29.37 -5.36
N ALA A 136 -27.31 28.74 -6.22
CA ALA A 136 -27.49 28.76 -7.66
C ALA A 136 -28.62 27.81 -8.09
N THR A 137 -29.22 28.07 -9.25
CA THR A 137 -30.23 27.17 -9.85
C THR A 137 -29.54 26.01 -10.57
N LEU A 138 -29.10 25.01 -9.80
CA LEU A 138 -28.36 23.85 -10.33
C LEU A 138 -29.26 22.78 -10.95
N THR A 139 -28.84 22.25 -12.10
CA THR A 139 -29.38 21.00 -12.65
C THR A 139 -28.62 19.81 -12.07
N ILE A 140 -29.13 19.25 -10.97
CA ILE A 140 -28.61 18.03 -10.34
C ILE A 140 -29.51 16.85 -10.76
N PRO A 141 -28.98 15.81 -11.43
CA PRO A 141 -29.75 14.67 -11.93
C PRO A 141 -30.29 13.82 -10.77
N ALA A 142 -31.52 13.35 -10.92
CA ALA A 142 -32.14 12.44 -9.97
C ALA A 142 -31.37 11.12 -9.84
N LEU A 143 -31.46 10.50 -8.67
CA LEU A 143 -30.98 9.13 -8.48
C LEU A 143 -31.87 8.16 -9.28
N GLY A 144 -31.24 7.22 -9.98
CA GLY A 144 -31.96 6.12 -10.64
C GLY A 144 -32.40 5.04 -9.65
N THR A 145 -32.85 3.91 -10.20
CA THR A 145 -33.11 2.67 -9.46
C THR A 145 -32.08 1.63 -9.89
N GLY A 146 -31.36 1.03 -8.94
CA GLY A 146 -30.40 -0.03 -9.22
C GLY A 146 -31.06 -1.37 -9.52
N LYS A 147 -30.29 -2.31 -10.07
CA LYS A 147 -30.68 -3.72 -10.30
C LYS A 147 -31.11 -4.44 -9.02
N ASN A 148 -30.72 -3.92 -7.85
CA ASN A 148 -31.16 -4.40 -6.53
C ASN A 148 -32.58 -3.93 -6.16
N GLY A 149 -33.23 -3.09 -6.96
CA GLY A 149 -34.56 -2.53 -6.70
C GLY A 149 -34.57 -1.34 -5.74
N LYS A 150 -33.40 -0.91 -5.23
CA LYS A 150 -33.27 0.29 -4.39
C LYS A 150 -32.96 1.52 -5.24
N THR A 151 -33.14 2.71 -4.65
CA THR A 151 -32.55 3.95 -5.18
C THR A 151 -31.03 3.82 -5.31
N CYS A 152 -30.45 4.35 -6.38
CA CYS A 152 -29.00 4.40 -6.58
C CYS A 152 -28.29 5.10 -5.41
N TYR A 153 -27.19 4.52 -4.94
CA TYR A 153 -26.48 5.02 -3.77
C TYR A 153 -25.79 6.38 -4.00
N THR A 154 -25.50 7.06 -2.88
CA THR A 154 -24.80 8.34 -2.78
C THR A 154 -23.67 8.23 -1.75
N THR A 155 -22.77 9.22 -1.69
CA THR A 155 -21.70 9.29 -0.66
C THR A 155 -22.21 9.39 0.76
N ARG A 156 -23.51 9.63 0.97
CA ARG A 156 -24.16 9.67 2.29
C ARG A 156 -25.03 8.44 2.57
N SER A 157 -24.87 7.37 1.79
CA SER A 157 -25.56 6.10 2.01
C SER A 157 -24.69 5.17 2.85
N PHE A 158 -25.28 4.54 3.88
CA PHE A 158 -24.53 3.59 4.72
C PHE A 158 -24.09 2.33 3.94
N GLU A 159 -24.62 2.10 2.75
CA GLU A 159 -24.16 1.07 1.81
C GLU A 159 -22.85 1.41 1.06
N VAL A 160 -22.33 2.64 1.21
CA VAL A 160 -21.14 3.14 0.51
C VAL A 160 -20.04 3.50 1.50
N VAL A 161 -20.39 4.28 2.53
CA VAL A 161 -19.44 4.88 3.47
C VAL A 161 -18.62 3.86 4.25
N ASP A 162 -17.41 4.25 4.61
CA ASP A 162 -16.59 3.56 5.59
C ASP A 162 -16.28 4.48 6.80
N MET A 163 -15.17 4.27 7.52
CA MET A 163 -14.77 5.17 8.61
C MET A 163 -14.40 6.57 8.13
N ASP A 164 -13.87 6.71 6.92
CA ASP A 164 -13.33 7.93 6.30
C ASP A 164 -14.24 8.40 5.15
N GLN A 165 -15.52 8.63 5.44
CA GLN A 165 -16.47 9.05 4.39
C GLN A 165 -16.17 10.45 3.81
N SER A 166 -16.55 10.64 2.54
CA SER A 166 -16.41 11.91 1.81
C SER A 166 -14.98 12.48 1.80
N ASP A 167 -13.97 11.62 1.93
CA ASP A 167 -12.57 11.95 2.27
C ASP A 167 -11.66 12.31 1.11
N ASN A 168 -12.04 11.99 -0.12
CA ASN A 168 -11.08 11.94 -1.21
C ASN A 168 -11.75 12.16 -2.58
N VAL A 169 -10.91 12.36 -3.60
CA VAL A 169 -11.28 12.77 -4.96
C VAL A 169 -11.36 11.59 -5.94
N ILE A 170 -11.97 11.78 -7.12
CA ILE A 170 -11.98 10.76 -8.19
C ILE A 170 -11.01 11.06 -9.35
N THR A 171 -10.23 12.14 -9.24
CA THR A 171 -9.23 12.54 -10.23
C THR A 171 -8.33 11.37 -10.64
N THR A 172 -8.15 11.25 -11.95
CA THR A 172 -7.18 10.35 -12.59
C THR A 172 -6.14 11.20 -13.33
N TYR A 173 -4.87 10.82 -13.20
CA TYR A 173 -3.79 11.30 -14.08
C TYR A 173 -3.30 10.14 -14.94
N SER A 174 -2.72 10.44 -16.10
CA SER A 174 -2.12 9.44 -16.99
C SER A 174 -0.62 9.64 -17.10
N LEU A 175 0.13 8.55 -17.26
CA LEU A 175 1.58 8.53 -17.44
C LEU A 175 1.98 7.76 -18.70
N ASP A 176 3.13 8.11 -19.28
CA ASP A 176 3.87 7.22 -20.19
C ASP A 176 4.84 6.29 -19.42
N ALA A 177 5.47 5.37 -20.14
CA ALA A 177 6.43 4.41 -19.59
C ALA A 177 7.71 5.06 -18.99
N ASN A 178 7.93 6.36 -19.19
CA ASN A 178 9.05 7.11 -18.59
C ASN A 178 8.60 7.95 -17.38
N GLY A 179 7.36 7.77 -16.91
CA GLY A 179 6.80 8.54 -15.79
C GLY A 179 6.42 9.97 -16.15
N LYS A 180 6.32 10.33 -17.45
CA LYS A 180 5.84 11.65 -17.86
C LYS A 180 4.32 11.73 -17.62
N ILE A 181 3.89 12.65 -16.77
CA ILE A 181 2.50 12.72 -16.29
C ILE A 181 1.65 13.79 -17.00
N GLY A 182 0.34 13.59 -17.07
CA GLY A 182 -0.60 14.56 -17.61
C GLY A 182 -2.02 14.39 -17.06
N GLN A 183 -2.85 15.42 -17.22
CA GLN A 183 -4.28 15.36 -16.91
C GLN A 183 -4.96 14.28 -17.78
N LYS A 184 -5.98 13.57 -17.26
CA LYS A 184 -6.76 12.65 -18.10
C LYS A 184 -7.56 13.43 -19.15
N THR A 185 -7.11 13.35 -20.41
CA THR A 185 -7.77 13.95 -21.58
C THR A 185 -7.74 12.99 -22.76
N THR A 186 -8.58 13.22 -23.77
CA THR A 186 -8.64 12.47 -25.03
C THR A 186 -7.31 12.53 -25.78
N ALA A 187 -6.62 13.67 -25.74
CA ALA A 187 -5.31 13.85 -26.36
C ALA A 187 -4.20 13.13 -25.58
N ASN A 188 -4.17 13.28 -24.25
CA ASN A 188 -3.13 12.67 -23.42
C ASN A 188 -3.23 11.14 -23.42
N SER A 189 -4.45 10.59 -23.40
CA SER A 189 -4.69 9.14 -23.41
C SER A 189 -4.21 8.41 -24.68
N GLN A 190 -3.78 9.13 -25.72
CA GLN A 190 -3.15 8.55 -26.92
C GLN A 190 -1.66 8.24 -26.73
N THR A 191 -1.02 8.81 -25.70
CA THR A 191 0.43 8.70 -25.46
C THR A 191 0.79 8.35 -24.01
N LEU A 192 -0.08 8.72 -23.06
CA LEU A 192 0.00 8.39 -21.65
C LEU A 192 -0.99 7.26 -21.38
N THR A 193 -0.49 6.02 -21.35
CA THR A 193 -1.32 4.80 -21.35
C THR A 193 -1.56 4.20 -19.96
N THR A 194 -0.82 4.65 -18.94
CA THR A 194 -0.92 4.14 -17.57
C THR A 194 -1.68 5.14 -16.71
N ASP A 195 -2.83 4.77 -16.15
CA ASP A 195 -3.60 5.66 -15.29
C ASP A 195 -3.25 5.45 -13.80
N ILE A 196 -3.17 6.56 -13.05
CA ILE A 196 -3.16 6.57 -11.59
C ILE A 196 -4.41 7.27 -11.06
N ASN A 197 -4.99 6.71 -10.02
CA ASN A 197 -6.23 7.16 -9.40
C ASN A 197 -6.12 7.13 -7.87
N ASN A 198 -7.09 7.76 -7.20
CA ASN A 198 -7.15 7.79 -5.75
C ASN A 198 -8.15 6.76 -5.19
N GLY A 199 -7.77 6.06 -4.12
CA GLY A 199 -8.57 5.01 -3.45
C GLY A 199 -9.77 5.52 -2.63
N SER A 200 -10.57 6.44 -3.17
CA SER A 200 -11.65 7.16 -2.47
C SER A 200 -12.98 6.40 -2.35
N ASP A 201 -13.78 6.73 -1.33
CA ASP A 201 -15.24 6.51 -1.30
C ASP A 201 -15.98 7.04 -2.53
N ASN A 202 -15.57 8.19 -3.08
CA ASN A 202 -16.16 8.73 -4.29
C ASN A 202 -15.82 7.86 -5.52
N LEU A 203 -14.60 7.33 -5.60
CA LEU A 203 -14.20 6.44 -6.69
C LEU A 203 -14.87 5.07 -6.54
N LEU A 204 -14.94 4.52 -5.31
CA LEU A 204 -15.73 3.34 -4.99
C LEU A 204 -17.17 3.49 -5.47
N LEU A 205 -17.80 4.63 -5.18
CA LEU A 205 -19.16 4.91 -5.59
C LEU A 205 -19.32 4.93 -7.12
N ASP A 206 -18.49 5.72 -7.81
CA ASP A 206 -18.69 6.03 -9.24
C ASP A 206 -18.14 4.95 -10.19
N ALA A 207 -17.01 4.33 -9.87
CA ALA A 207 -16.35 3.35 -10.73
C ALA A 207 -16.70 1.88 -10.41
N PHE A 208 -17.22 1.58 -9.21
CA PHE A 208 -17.45 0.20 -8.77
C PHE A 208 -18.89 -0.08 -8.31
N LEU A 209 -19.36 0.57 -7.24
CA LEU A 209 -20.68 0.31 -6.66
C LEU A 209 -21.80 0.65 -7.65
N ARG A 210 -21.82 1.87 -8.20
CA ARG A 210 -22.85 2.29 -9.18
C ARG A 210 -22.85 1.36 -10.41
N PRO A 211 -21.72 1.08 -11.10
CA PRO A 211 -21.69 0.12 -12.20
C PRO A 211 -22.17 -1.30 -11.85
N ALA A 212 -21.77 -1.85 -10.70
CA ALA A 212 -22.20 -3.19 -10.25
C ALA A 212 -23.74 -3.29 -10.21
N ILE A 213 -24.40 -2.32 -9.56
CA ILE A 213 -25.87 -2.26 -9.50
C ILE A 213 -26.52 -1.58 -10.72
N GLY A 214 -25.79 -1.22 -11.77
CA GLY A 214 -26.34 -0.63 -13.00
C GLY A 214 -26.79 0.84 -12.91
N CYS A 215 -26.30 1.56 -11.91
CA CYS A 215 -26.48 3.00 -11.74
C CYS A 215 -25.38 3.81 -12.46
N THR A 216 -25.66 5.08 -12.73
CA THR A 216 -24.74 6.02 -13.40
C THR A 216 -24.26 7.11 -12.43
N ALA A 217 -23.00 7.51 -12.54
CA ALA A 217 -22.43 8.65 -11.82
C ALA A 217 -23.03 10.00 -12.26
N PHE A 218 -22.98 11.02 -11.39
CA PHE A 218 -23.27 12.40 -11.78
C PHE A 218 -22.00 13.05 -12.35
N THR A 219 -21.92 13.11 -13.69
CA THR A 219 -20.78 13.72 -14.40
C THR A 219 -21.12 15.06 -15.02
N VAL A 220 -20.12 15.93 -15.17
CA VAL A 220 -20.20 17.21 -15.90
C VAL A 220 -18.98 17.40 -16.82
N PRO A 221 -19.01 18.32 -17.80
CA PRO A 221 -17.88 18.54 -18.71
C PRO A 221 -16.60 18.97 -18.00
N SER A 222 -15.46 18.49 -18.50
CA SER A 222 -14.14 18.91 -18.05
C SER A 222 -13.70 20.22 -18.73
N LEU A 223 -13.15 21.16 -17.96
CA LEU A 223 -12.46 22.34 -18.51
C LEU A 223 -11.05 22.02 -19.05
N ALA A 224 -10.51 20.83 -18.73
CA ALA A 224 -9.26 20.34 -19.31
C ALA A 224 -9.47 19.64 -20.66
N ASP A 225 -10.66 19.07 -20.88
CA ASP A 225 -11.09 18.49 -22.16
C ASP A 225 -12.63 18.50 -22.28
N PRO A 226 -13.22 19.43 -23.06
CA PRO A 226 -14.67 19.50 -23.24
C PRO A 226 -15.32 18.29 -23.91
N ALA A 227 -14.54 17.38 -24.53
CA ALA A 227 -15.06 16.12 -25.06
C ALA A 227 -15.25 15.05 -23.97
N MET A 228 -14.67 15.25 -22.77
CA MET A 228 -14.80 14.35 -21.63
C MET A 228 -15.71 14.93 -20.55
N SER A 229 -16.34 14.04 -19.78
CA SER A 229 -17.08 14.39 -18.58
C SER A 229 -16.67 13.46 -17.44
N PHE A 230 -16.50 14.01 -16.25
CA PHE A 230 -16.14 13.27 -15.04
C PHE A 230 -17.10 13.64 -13.90
N GLY A 231 -17.19 12.77 -12.90
CA GLY A 231 -17.76 13.13 -11.60
C GLY A 231 -16.78 13.99 -10.79
N SER A 232 -17.14 14.22 -9.53
CA SER A 232 -16.27 14.81 -8.51
C SER A 232 -16.88 14.56 -7.13
N LEU A 233 -16.08 14.67 -6.07
CA LEU A 233 -16.54 14.72 -4.68
C LEU A 233 -17.68 15.72 -4.54
N ALA A 234 -17.51 16.92 -5.11
CA ALA A 234 -18.49 17.98 -4.98
C ALA A 234 -19.82 17.69 -5.69
N LEU A 235 -19.79 17.03 -6.84
CA LEU A 235 -20.99 16.60 -7.56
C LEU A 235 -21.74 15.51 -6.79
N ASN A 236 -21.00 14.53 -6.25
CA ASN A 236 -21.57 13.49 -5.41
C ASN A 236 -22.18 14.06 -4.12
N GLU A 237 -21.51 14.98 -3.43
CA GLU A 237 -22.04 15.65 -2.24
C GLU A 237 -23.23 16.57 -2.53
N LEU A 238 -23.28 17.23 -3.70
CA LEU A 238 -24.46 17.99 -4.15
C LEU A 238 -25.66 17.06 -4.43
N GLN A 239 -25.42 15.89 -5.05
CA GLN A 239 -26.47 14.90 -5.31
C GLN A 239 -26.95 14.24 -4.02
N ALA A 240 -26.03 13.87 -3.12
CA ALA A 240 -26.33 13.30 -1.82
C ALA A 240 -27.14 14.28 -0.95
N ALA A 241 -26.72 15.54 -0.87
CA ALA A 241 -27.44 16.59 -0.13
C ALA A 241 -28.87 16.82 -0.64
N LYS A 242 -29.13 16.61 -1.94
CA LYS A 242 -30.46 16.80 -2.55
C LYS A 242 -31.38 15.58 -2.44
N PHE A 243 -30.84 14.36 -2.48
CA PHE A 243 -31.65 13.16 -2.68
C PHE A 243 -31.48 12.04 -1.64
N GLN A 244 -30.40 12.00 -0.85
CA GLN A 244 -30.22 10.96 0.17
C GLN A 244 -31.33 11.08 1.24
N GLN A 245 -31.96 9.94 1.55
CA GLN A 245 -32.96 9.84 2.60
C GLN A 245 -32.34 9.26 3.89
N ALA A 246 -33.07 9.38 5.00
CA ALA A 246 -32.62 8.84 6.28
C ALA A 246 -32.54 7.28 6.25
N PRO A 247 -31.53 6.67 6.90
CA PRO A 247 -30.43 7.31 7.62
C PRO A 247 -29.40 7.94 6.67
N VAL A 248 -29.03 9.19 6.94
CA VAL A 248 -28.04 9.95 6.15
C VAL A 248 -26.70 9.83 6.85
N ALA A 249 -25.72 9.22 6.21
CA ALA A 249 -24.35 9.22 6.72
C ALA A 249 -23.79 10.64 6.69
N GLN A 250 -23.22 11.06 7.82
CA GLN A 250 -22.46 12.30 7.97
C GLN A 250 -21.25 12.00 8.86
N VAL A 251 -20.13 12.68 8.59
CA VAL A 251 -18.82 12.43 9.22
C VAL A 251 -18.96 12.47 10.75
N PRO A 252 -18.82 11.34 11.47
CA PRO A 252 -19.14 11.27 12.89
C PRO A 252 -17.99 11.82 13.76
N PRO A 253 -18.22 12.18 15.03
CA PRO A 253 -17.18 12.81 15.86
C PRO A 253 -15.95 11.93 16.17
N ASN A 254 -16.10 10.61 16.03
CA ASN A 254 -15.09 9.58 16.25
C ASN A 254 -14.38 9.13 14.96
N ASN A 255 -14.63 9.76 13.82
CA ASN A 255 -13.89 9.47 12.59
C ASN A 255 -12.41 9.91 12.74
N PRO A 256 -11.42 9.08 12.31
CA PRO A 256 -9.99 9.37 12.47
C PRO A 256 -9.53 10.71 11.87
N MET A 257 -10.18 11.16 10.80
CA MET A 257 -9.91 12.43 10.13
C MET A 257 -10.38 13.65 10.93
N VAL A 258 -11.23 13.50 11.95
CA VAL A 258 -11.80 14.61 12.75
C VAL A 258 -11.57 14.55 14.26
N VAL A 259 -10.83 13.54 14.74
CA VAL A 259 -10.26 13.56 16.09
C VAL A 259 -9.04 14.48 16.18
N ASN A 260 -8.73 14.95 17.39
CA ASN A 260 -7.49 15.66 17.69
C ASN A 260 -6.29 14.70 17.79
N ALA A 261 -5.08 15.25 17.91
CA ALA A 261 -3.84 14.46 18.03
C ALA A 261 -3.78 13.49 19.24
N ALA A 262 -4.70 13.60 20.20
CA ALA A 262 -4.84 12.66 21.32
C ALA A 262 -5.96 11.62 21.11
N GLY A 263 -6.51 11.51 19.90
CA GLY A 263 -7.59 10.56 19.56
C GLY A 263 -8.98 10.95 20.08
N ASN A 264 -9.16 12.16 20.60
CA ASN A 264 -10.45 12.61 21.14
C ASN A 264 -11.24 13.40 20.08
N PRO A 265 -12.58 13.26 20.02
CA PRO A 265 -13.43 14.04 19.11
C PRO A 265 -13.19 15.56 19.18
N SER A 266 -12.92 16.21 18.05
CA SER A 266 -12.96 17.68 17.95
C SER A 266 -14.19 18.13 17.15
N LYS A 267 -15.15 18.76 17.83
CA LYS A 267 -16.33 19.37 17.18
C LYS A 267 -15.94 20.43 16.15
N THR A 268 -14.87 21.19 16.41
CA THR A 268 -14.38 22.23 15.50
C THR A 268 -13.85 21.61 14.21
N LYS A 269 -12.97 20.60 14.34
CA LYS A 269 -12.42 19.83 13.22
C LYS A 269 -13.51 19.10 12.43
N GLN A 270 -14.44 18.44 13.12
CA GLN A 270 -15.63 17.81 12.51
C GLN A 270 -16.43 18.81 11.67
N ASN A 271 -16.71 20.00 12.20
CA ASN A 271 -17.49 21.00 11.48
C ASN A 271 -16.73 21.66 10.32
N ALA A 272 -15.41 21.81 10.44
CA ALA A 272 -14.55 22.28 9.35
C ALA A 272 -14.56 21.27 8.18
N TYR A 273 -14.38 19.97 8.47
CA TYR A 273 -14.48 18.90 7.48
C TYR A 273 -15.87 18.86 6.85
N ARG A 274 -16.94 18.82 7.66
CA ARG A 274 -18.33 18.77 7.15
C ARG A 274 -18.68 19.95 6.25
N ALA A 275 -18.24 21.16 6.59
CA ALA A 275 -18.42 22.33 5.74
C ALA A 275 -17.66 22.19 4.39
N ALA A 276 -16.48 21.57 4.40
CA ALA A 276 -15.71 21.25 3.20
C ALA A 276 -16.32 20.11 2.35
N VAL A 277 -17.35 19.40 2.83
CA VAL A 277 -18.07 18.33 2.09
C VAL A 277 -19.60 18.53 2.05
N ASN A 278 -20.07 19.78 2.16
CA ASN A 278 -21.50 20.14 2.07
C ASN A 278 -22.42 19.49 3.12
N GLN A 279 -21.88 19.02 4.25
CA GLN A 279 -22.65 18.39 5.33
C GLN A 279 -23.03 19.41 6.40
N ALA A 280 -24.16 19.17 7.08
CA ALA A 280 -24.61 20.03 8.17
C ALA A 280 -23.71 19.89 9.40
N ALA A 281 -23.51 20.99 10.14
CA ALA A 281 -22.69 20.99 11.35
C ALA A 281 -23.16 19.93 12.36
N GLY A 282 -22.21 19.14 12.86
CA GLY A 282 -22.42 18.09 13.85
C GLY A 282 -22.60 18.62 15.27
N ALA A 283 -23.16 17.77 16.14
CA ALA A 283 -23.26 18.07 17.56
C ALA A 283 -21.91 17.88 18.26
N GLY A 284 -21.06 16.97 17.76
CA GLY A 284 -19.75 16.63 18.32
C GLY A 284 -19.85 15.71 19.54
N THR A 285 -20.86 14.82 19.58
CA THR A 285 -21.22 14.07 20.80
C THR A 285 -21.11 12.56 20.63
N THR A 286 -20.84 11.82 21.71
CA THR A 286 -20.85 10.35 21.71
C THR A 286 -22.16 9.75 21.19
N ALA A 287 -23.31 10.38 21.47
CA ALA A 287 -24.61 9.93 20.97
C ALA A 287 -24.70 9.96 19.42
N GLU A 288 -24.03 10.93 18.78
CA GLU A 288 -23.91 11.03 17.33
C GLU A 288 -23.04 9.88 16.76
N SER A 289 -21.93 9.56 17.43
CA SER A 289 -21.08 8.40 17.11
C SER A 289 -21.83 7.07 17.27
N THR A 290 -22.58 6.90 18.36
CA THR A 290 -23.40 5.70 18.61
C THR A 290 -24.48 5.54 17.54
N ALA A 291 -25.18 6.61 17.17
CA ALA A 291 -26.20 6.57 16.11
C ALA A 291 -25.60 6.25 14.72
N TYR A 292 -24.38 6.74 14.45
CA TYR A 292 -23.64 6.38 13.23
C TYR A 292 -23.28 4.89 13.21
N CYS A 293 -22.65 4.38 14.27
CA CYS A 293 -22.31 2.95 14.38
C CYS A 293 -23.55 2.04 14.31
N GLN A 294 -24.69 2.46 14.87
CA GLN A 294 -25.94 1.70 14.79
C GLN A 294 -26.43 1.62 13.33
N SER A 295 -26.42 2.75 12.62
CA SER A 295 -26.79 2.78 11.19
C SER A 295 -25.80 2.00 10.32
N PHE A 296 -24.51 1.98 10.70
CA PHE A 296 -23.48 1.18 10.04
C PHE A 296 -23.73 -0.33 10.25
N LEU A 297 -24.12 -0.76 11.44
CA LEU A 297 -24.55 -2.15 11.70
C LEU A 297 -25.80 -2.52 10.90
N ASP A 298 -26.84 -1.70 10.97
CA ASP A 298 -28.17 -2.05 10.46
C ASP A 298 -28.27 -1.95 8.93
N VAL A 299 -27.51 -1.04 8.30
CA VAL A 299 -27.58 -0.79 6.86
C VAL A 299 -26.35 -1.30 6.12
N SER A 300 -25.12 -0.94 6.54
CA SER A 300 -23.90 -1.32 5.80
C SER A 300 -23.67 -2.84 5.83
N ALA A 301 -23.72 -3.46 7.01
CA ALA A 301 -23.49 -4.91 7.11
C ALA A 301 -24.60 -5.72 6.39
N ALA A 302 -25.83 -5.22 6.41
CA ALA A 302 -26.96 -5.83 5.71
C ALA A 302 -26.92 -5.63 4.18
N SER A 303 -26.37 -4.52 3.68
CA SER A 303 -26.24 -4.26 2.24
C SER A 303 -25.19 -5.15 1.58
N ILE A 304 -24.05 -5.35 2.24
CA ILE A 304 -22.99 -6.27 1.78
C ILE A 304 -23.55 -7.67 1.51
N ILE A 305 -24.50 -8.14 2.33
CA ILE A 305 -25.22 -9.40 2.12
C ILE A 305 -26.25 -9.29 0.97
N THR A 306 -27.13 -8.30 1.00
CA THR A 306 -28.29 -8.21 0.09
C THR A 306 -27.92 -7.83 -1.35
N ASP A 307 -26.82 -7.10 -1.54
CA ASP A 307 -26.26 -6.75 -2.85
C ASP A 307 -25.18 -7.73 -3.34
N SER A 308 -24.84 -8.75 -2.53
CA SER A 308 -23.76 -9.73 -2.84
C SER A 308 -23.85 -10.32 -4.25
N LYS A 309 -25.05 -10.59 -4.76
CA LYS A 309 -25.30 -11.08 -6.13
C LYS A 309 -24.86 -10.12 -7.26
N PHE A 310 -24.55 -8.86 -6.95
CA PHE A 310 -24.02 -7.86 -7.89
C PHE A 310 -22.54 -7.56 -7.65
N THR A 311 -22.04 -7.77 -6.44
CA THR A 311 -20.68 -7.41 -6.01
C THR A 311 -19.71 -8.61 -5.98
N ILE A 312 -20.22 -9.84 -5.85
CA ILE A 312 -19.44 -11.07 -6.09
C ILE A 312 -19.15 -11.18 -7.59
N GLY A 313 -17.87 -11.38 -7.93
CA GLY A 313 -17.41 -11.44 -9.31
C GLY A 313 -17.27 -10.08 -10.02
N PHE A 314 -17.66 -8.97 -9.37
CA PHE A 314 -17.28 -7.64 -9.82
C PHE A 314 -15.84 -7.34 -9.39
N ALA A 315 -15.08 -6.62 -10.21
CA ALA A 315 -13.67 -6.31 -9.95
C ALA A 315 -13.49 -5.60 -8.61
N SER A 316 -12.45 -5.98 -7.85
CA SER A 316 -12.08 -5.25 -6.64
C SER A 316 -11.47 -3.88 -6.99
N PRO A 317 -11.75 -2.82 -6.23
CA PRO A 317 -11.01 -1.56 -6.31
C PRO A 317 -9.53 -1.71 -5.96
N ASP A 318 -9.22 -2.62 -5.04
CA ASP A 318 -7.87 -3.04 -4.69
C ASP A 318 -7.82 -4.57 -4.57
N THR A 319 -7.08 -5.21 -5.47
CA THR A 319 -6.90 -6.67 -5.50
C THR A 319 -5.99 -7.20 -4.39
N GLY A 320 -5.22 -6.33 -3.72
CA GLY A 320 -4.47 -6.64 -2.50
C GLY A 320 -5.37 -6.69 -1.26
N ALA A 321 -6.41 -5.85 -1.20
CA ALA A 321 -7.37 -5.85 -0.09
C ALA A 321 -8.47 -6.92 -0.21
N GLY A 322 -8.96 -7.19 -1.42
CA GLY A 322 -10.05 -8.14 -1.66
C GLY A 322 -10.04 -8.76 -3.05
N SER A 323 -10.46 -10.03 -3.13
CA SER A 323 -10.55 -10.81 -4.38
C SER A 323 -11.62 -10.30 -5.37
N ASN A 324 -12.62 -9.58 -4.88
CA ASN A 324 -13.72 -8.96 -5.62
C ASN A 324 -14.39 -7.85 -4.77
N LEU A 325 -15.25 -7.05 -5.39
CA LEU A 325 -15.95 -5.94 -4.73
C LEU A 325 -16.70 -6.36 -3.44
N TYR A 326 -17.37 -7.52 -3.42
CA TYR A 326 -18.03 -8.04 -2.22
C TYR A 326 -17.05 -8.24 -1.05
N THR A 327 -15.91 -8.91 -1.30
CA THR A 327 -14.87 -9.12 -0.27
C THR A 327 -14.18 -7.83 0.17
N PHE A 328 -13.98 -6.88 -0.76
CA PHE A 328 -13.41 -5.56 -0.47
C PHE A 328 -14.33 -4.74 0.44
N LEU A 329 -15.63 -4.68 0.15
CA LEU A 329 -16.61 -3.98 0.98
C LEU A 329 -16.69 -4.57 2.40
N GLY A 330 -16.62 -5.90 2.52
CA GLY A 330 -16.56 -6.57 3.83
C GLY A 330 -15.28 -6.26 4.62
N GLN A 331 -14.14 -6.17 3.94
CA GLN A 331 -12.85 -5.80 4.55
C GLN A 331 -12.83 -4.34 5.01
N ARG A 332 -13.32 -3.40 4.18
CA ARG A 332 -13.51 -1.99 4.59
C ARG A 332 -14.50 -1.85 5.74
N HIS A 333 -15.60 -2.60 5.73
CA HIS A 333 -16.57 -2.59 6.83
C HIS A 333 -15.93 -3.06 8.15
N ALA A 334 -15.18 -4.16 8.13
CA ALA A 334 -14.48 -4.69 9.31
C ALA A 334 -13.43 -3.70 9.85
N ALA A 335 -12.60 -3.13 8.97
CA ALA A 335 -11.62 -2.11 9.33
C ALA A 335 -12.29 -0.86 9.93
N SER A 336 -13.37 -0.40 9.31
CA SER A 336 -14.10 0.80 9.74
C SER A 336 -14.82 0.63 11.07
N TRP A 337 -15.40 -0.55 11.32
CA TRP A 337 -16.01 -0.88 12.60
C TRP A 337 -15.01 -0.76 13.75
N ALA A 338 -13.79 -1.25 13.54
CA ALA A 338 -12.69 -1.15 14.49
C ALA A 338 -12.16 0.29 14.62
N GLY A 339 -11.89 0.97 13.50
CA GLY A 339 -11.37 2.35 13.49
C GLY A 339 -12.30 3.39 14.11
N LEU A 340 -13.62 3.19 14.01
CA LEU A 340 -14.64 3.99 14.69
C LEU A 340 -14.87 3.58 16.16
N GLY A 341 -14.31 2.46 16.63
CA GLY A 341 -14.59 1.92 17.97
C GLY A 341 -16.06 1.53 18.18
N CYS A 342 -16.73 1.05 17.13
CA CYS A 342 -18.16 0.76 17.18
C CYS A 342 -18.52 -0.38 18.15
N ASP A 343 -17.59 -1.29 18.45
CA ASP A 343 -17.77 -2.33 19.47
C ASP A 343 -17.95 -1.76 20.89
N THR A 344 -17.30 -0.64 21.16
CA THR A 344 -17.30 0.06 22.45
C THR A 344 -18.51 0.99 22.54
N LEU A 345 -18.91 1.60 21.42
CA LEU A 345 -20.11 2.43 21.33
C LEU A 345 -21.42 1.62 21.33
N LEU A 346 -21.37 0.35 20.93
CA LEU A 346 -22.50 -0.58 20.89
C LEU A 346 -22.21 -1.86 21.70
N PRO A 347 -22.05 -1.76 23.04
CA PRO A 347 -21.61 -2.87 23.89
C PRO A 347 -22.62 -4.05 23.97
N ASN A 348 -23.85 -3.86 23.49
CA ASN A 348 -24.93 -4.84 23.54
C ASN A 348 -25.05 -5.68 22.24
N VAL A 349 -24.13 -5.53 21.27
CA VAL A 349 -24.12 -6.39 20.08
C VAL A 349 -23.76 -7.83 20.47
N ALA A 350 -24.67 -8.76 20.21
CA ALA A 350 -24.47 -10.18 20.49
C ALA A 350 -23.66 -10.84 19.37
N TYR A 351 -22.35 -10.97 19.59
CA TYR A 351 -21.44 -11.69 18.70
C TYR A 351 -21.54 -13.22 18.90
N LEU A 352 -21.38 -13.98 17.81
CA LEU A 352 -21.39 -15.46 17.85
C LEU A 352 -20.05 -16.02 18.35
N ASP A 353 -18.94 -15.45 17.87
CA ASP A 353 -17.62 -15.54 18.50
C ASP A 353 -17.37 -14.25 19.31
N PRO A 354 -17.40 -14.31 20.66
CA PRO A 354 -17.19 -13.15 21.51
C PRO A 354 -15.74 -12.65 21.54
N ASN A 355 -14.77 -13.41 21.00
CA ASN A 355 -13.37 -12.99 20.88
C ASN A 355 -13.15 -12.05 19.68
N GLN A 356 -14.08 -12.03 18.72
CA GLN A 356 -14.03 -11.27 17.48
C GLN A 356 -15.15 -10.22 17.46
N LYS A 357 -14.93 -9.05 18.06
CA LYS A 357 -15.97 -8.00 18.18
C LYS A 357 -16.25 -7.22 16.88
N LEU A 358 -16.37 -7.94 15.77
CA LEU A 358 -16.65 -7.44 14.43
C LEU A 358 -17.94 -8.11 13.91
N PRO A 359 -18.96 -7.36 13.44
CA PRO A 359 -20.18 -7.96 12.88
C PRO A 359 -19.93 -8.74 11.58
N ILE A 360 -18.93 -8.29 10.82
CA ILE A 360 -18.37 -8.96 9.64
C ILE A 360 -16.88 -9.14 9.89
N ILE A 361 -16.40 -10.38 9.79
CA ILE A 361 -14.97 -10.72 9.84
C ILE A 361 -14.51 -10.97 8.40
N ALA A 362 -13.43 -10.29 7.99
CA ALA A 362 -12.79 -10.52 6.70
C ALA A 362 -11.82 -11.71 6.81
N ASN A 363 -12.07 -12.78 6.05
CA ASN A 363 -11.19 -13.95 6.02
C ASN A 363 -10.17 -13.75 4.89
N THR A 364 -8.90 -13.59 5.25
CA THR A 364 -7.79 -13.38 4.30
C THR A 364 -7.13 -14.68 3.87
N ASP A 365 -6.51 -14.67 2.69
CA ASP A 365 -5.55 -15.70 2.29
C ASP A 365 -4.16 -15.45 2.92
N ALA A 366 -3.16 -16.23 2.50
CA ALA A 366 -1.78 -16.10 2.97
C ALA A 366 -1.08 -14.79 2.52
N ASN A 367 -1.63 -14.09 1.52
CA ASN A 367 -1.12 -12.81 1.02
C ASN A 367 -1.83 -11.61 1.69
N GLY A 368 -2.79 -11.85 2.58
CA GLY A 368 -3.61 -10.82 3.21
C GLY A 368 -4.85 -10.41 2.40
N VAL A 369 -5.09 -11.03 1.23
CA VAL A 369 -6.22 -10.69 0.36
C VAL A 369 -7.51 -11.28 0.93
N THR A 370 -8.56 -10.48 1.09
CA THR A 370 -9.85 -10.99 1.57
C THR A 370 -10.51 -11.87 0.50
N THR A 371 -10.73 -13.15 0.83
CA THR A 371 -11.31 -14.15 -0.08
C THR A 371 -12.72 -14.59 0.31
N SER A 372 -13.11 -14.41 1.58
CA SER A 372 -14.46 -14.65 2.05
C SER A 372 -14.79 -13.80 3.29
N LEU A 373 -16.06 -13.77 3.68
CA LEU A 373 -16.54 -13.04 4.86
C LEU A 373 -17.25 -13.99 5.82
N THR A 374 -17.05 -13.81 7.12
CA THR A 374 -17.78 -14.52 8.19
C THR A 374 -18.73 -13.53 8.89
N PHE A 375 -20.01 -13.88 8.98
CA PHE A 375 -21.03 -13.03 9.62
C PHE A 375 -21.20 -13.42 11.09
N ASN A 376 -20.79 -12.52 11.99
CA ASN A 376 -20.61 -12.83 13.41
C ASN A 376 -21.79 -12.40 14.31
N THR A 377 -22.97 -12.14 13.75
CA THR A 377 -24.21 -11.95 14.54
C THR A 377 -25.29 -12.88 14.02
N GLN A 378 -26.20 -13.31 14.89
CA GLN A 378 -27.28 -14.23 14.48
C GLN A 378 -28.17 -13.63 13.38
N THR A 379 -28.40 -12.31 13.41
CA THR A 379 -29.17 -11.57 12.40
C THR A 379 -28.48 -11.60 11.03
N LEU A 380 -27.19 -11.25 10.97
CA LEU A 380 -26.43 -11.24 9.72
C LEU A 380 -26.23 -12.66 9.18
N LEU A 381 -25.98 -13.65 10.05
CA LEU A 381 -25.89 -15.06 9.67
C LEU A 381 -27.20 -15.58 9.04
N ASN A 382 -28.36 -15.20 9.59
CA ASN A 382 -29.66 -15.58 9.04
C ASN A 382 -29.92 -14.88 7.70
N LEU A 383 -29.58 -13.60 7.57
CA LEU A 383 -29.71 -12.83 6.33
C LEU A 383 -28.80 -13.39 5.23
N ALA A 384 -27.57 -13.78 5.56
CA ALA A 384 -26.63 -14.41 4.63
C ALA A 384 -27.16 -15.73 4.08
N LYS A 385 -27.71 -16.60 4.93
CA LYS A 385 -28.39 -17.85 4.52
C LYS A 385 -29.57 -17.58 3.60
N ALA A 386 -30.40 -16.58 3.92
CA ALA A 386 -31.55 -16.19 3.10
C ALA A 386 -31.17 -15.65 1.71
N ASN A 387 -29.95 -15.11 1.55
CA ASN A 387 -29.40 -14.64 0.27
C ASN A 387 -28.50 -15.68 -0.42
N GLY A 388 -28.45 -16.93 0.07
CA GLY A 388 -27.72 -18.03 -0.57
C GLY A 388 -26.19 -17.98 -0.40
N LEU A 389 -25.67 -17.18 0.54
CA LEU A 389 -24.25 -17.13 0.83
C LEU A 389 -23.81 -18.37 1.61
N ALA A 390 -22.61 -18.89 1.31
CA ALA A 390 -22.01 -19.98 2.07
C ALA A 390 -21.60 -19.47 3.47
N THR A 391 -22.23 -19.98 4.52
CA THR A 391 -22.02 -19.52 5.91
C THR A 391 -21.17 -20.48 6.74
N GLY A 392 -20.02 -20.91 6.23
CA GLY A 392 -19.13 -21.90 6.85
C GLY A 392 -17.74 -21.36 7.15
N THR A 393 -17.32 -21.47 8.40
CA THR A 393 -15.95 -21.22 8.90
C THR A 393 -15.00 -22.37 8.53
N THR A 394 -15.01 -22.81 7.27
CA THR A 394 -14.14 -23.90 6.79
C THR A 394 -13.97 -23.78 5.27
N PRO A 395 -12.73 -23.79 4.73
CA PRO A 395 -12.52 -23.70 3.29
C PRO A 395 -13.00 -24.99 2.60
N ALA A 396 -14.04 -24.87 1.78
CA ALA A 396 -14.43 -25.94 0.88
C ALA A 396 -13.38 -26.10 -0.25
N PRO A 397 -12.98 -27.33 -0.63
CA PRO A 397 -12.05 -27.53 -1.72
C PRO A 397 -12.65 -27.05 -3.05
N ALA A 398 -11.84 -26.39 -3.88
CA ALA A 398 -12.26 -25.88 -5.17
C ALA A 398 -12.83 -27.00 -6.07
N PRO A 399 -13.99 -26.81 -6.72
CA PRO A 399 -14.52 -27.80 -7.64
C PRO A 399 -13.61 -27.91 -8.87
N THR A 400 -13.23 -29.15 -9.20
CA THR A 400 -12.44 -29.44 -10.40
C THR A 400 -13.26 -29.09 -11.66
N PRO A 401 -12.73 -28.34 -12.63
CA PRO A 401 -13.42 -28.08 -13.89
C PRO A 401 -13.64 -29.40 -14.66
N ALA A 402 -14.88 -29.87 -14.71
CA ALA A 402 -15.27 -30.95 -15.61
C ALA A 402 -15.28 -30.42 -17.05
N ALA A 403 -14.63 -31.15 -17.97
CA ALA A 403 -14.55 -30.77 -19.38
C ALA A 403 -15.94 -30.86 -20.05
N GLY A 404 -16.57 -29.70 -20.25
CA GLY A 404 -17.81 -29.54 -21.02
C GLY A 404 -17.53 -29.08 -22.44
N THR A 405 -17.88 -29.91 -23.43
CA THR A 405 -17.70 -29.64 -24.86
C THR A 405 -18.52 -28.42 -25.31
N PRO A 406 -17.97 -27.48 -26.12
CA PRO A 406 -18.74 -26.35 -26.63
C PRO A 406 -19.78 -26.78 -27.69
N PRO A 407 -21.02 -26.27 -27.65
CA PRO A 407 -21.99 -26.47 -28.73
C PRO A 407 -21.57 -25.74 -30.01
N ALA A 408 -21.82 -26.36 -31.16
CA ALA A 408 -21.47 -25.82 -32.47
C ALA A 408 -22.34 -24.61 -32.89
N ALA A 409 -21.75 -23.70 -33.68
CA ALA A 409 -22.43 -22.54 -34.25
C ALA A 409 -22.74 -22.73 -35.76
N GLN A 410 -23.94 -22.34 -36.21
CA GLN A 410 -24.32 -22.09 -37.61
C GLN A 410 -25.75 -21.48 -37.68
N PRO A 411 -26.20 -20.81 -38.78
CA PRO A 411 -25.47 -19.80 -39.56
C PRO A 411 -26.32 -18.59 -40.05
N THR A 412 -25.72 -17.39 -40.05
CA THR A 412 -25.83 -16.25 -41.00
C THR A 412 -27.14 -15.77 -41.66
N LYS A 413 -27.35 -14.43 -41.64
CA LYS A 413 -27.55 -13.46 -42.78
C LYS A 413 -28.20 -12.16 -42.24
N THR A 414 -28.17 -10.94 -42.79
CA THR A 414 -27.38 -10.13 -43.79
C THR A 414 -27.91 -8.69 -43.69
N ALA A 415 -27.23 -7.58 -44.01
CA ALA A 415 -25.84 -7.23 -44.35
C ALA A 415 -25.68 -5.68 -44.25
N GLY A 416 -24.46 -5.11 -44.35
CA GLY A 416 -24.25 -3.64 -44.20
C GLY A 416 -22.79 -3.16 -44.14
N THR A 417 -22.01 -3.49 -45.16
CA THR A 417 -20.59 -3.14 -45.48
C THR A 417 -20.18 -1.67 -45.27
N PRO A 418 -18.87 -1.29 -45.13
CA PRO A 418 -17.67 -1.99 -44.61
C PRO A 418 -16.96 -1.27 -43.44
N ALA A 419 -16.20 -2.03 -42.63
CA ALA A 419 -15.16 -1.49 -41.73
C ALA A 419 -13.75 -1.81 -42.28
N ALA A 420 -12.74 -1.02 -41.90
CA ALA A 420 -11.37 -1.13 -42.41
C ALA A 420 -10.60 -2.37 -41.89
N THR A 421 -9.59 -2.78 -42.66
CA THR A 421 -8.72 -3.94 -42.42
C THR A 421 -8.00 -3.88 -41.06
N PRO A 422 -8.04 -4.96 -40.24
CA PRO A 422 -7.21 -5.06 -39.03
C PRO A 422 -5.71 -5.13 -39.37
N ALA A 423 -4.89 -4.43 -38.60
CA ALA A 423 -3.44 -4.57 -38.63
C ALA A 423 -3.00 -5.95 -38.07
N PRO A 424 -1.85 -6.50 -38.49
CA PRO A 424 -1.38 -7.81 -38.02
C PRO A 424 -0.93 -7.75 -36.55
N ALA A 425 -1.11 -8.87 -35.85
CA ALA A 425 -0.75 -9.01 -34.44
C ALA A 425 0.78 -8.87 -34.21
N PRO A 426 1.24 -8.33 -33.07
CA PRO A 426 2.65 -8.28 -32.72
C PRO A 426 3.26 -9.69 -32.57
N ALA A 427 4.54 -9.82 -32.89
CA ALA A 427 5.27 -11.08 -32.72
C ALA A 427 5.40 -11.46 -31.24
N THR A 428 5.22 -12.75 -30.93
CA THR A 428 5.38 -13.31 -29.59
C THR A 428 6.83 -13.22 -29.12
N ALA A 429 7.07 -12.55 -27.99
CA ALA A 429 8.34 -12.66 -27.26
C ALA A 429 8.56 -14.11 -26.78
N GLY A 430 9.81 -14.55 -26.75
CA GLY A 430 10.18 -15.88 -26.27
C GLY A 430 10.06 -16.04 -24.75
N ALA A 431 10.08 -17.29 -24.27
CA ALA A 431 10.08 -17.59 -22.84
C ALA A 431 11.30 -16.94 -22.13
N PRO A 432 11.11 -16.26 -21.00
CA PRO A 432 12.21 -15.61 -20.27
C PRO A 432 13.17 -16.63 -19.65
N ASN A 433 14.46 -16.27 -19.60
CA ASN A 433 15.54 -17.13 -19.12
C ASN A 433 15.87 -16.85 -17.65
N TYR A 434 15.61 -17.81 -16.76
CA TYR A 434 15.93 -17.72 -15.33
C TYR A 434 17.26 -18.44 -15.08
N ASP A 435 18.31 -17.72 -14.68
CA ASP A 435 19.62 -18.29 -14.31
C ASP A 435 19.88 -18.12 -12.81
N PHE A 436 19.98 -19.25 -12.12
CA PHE A 436 20.02 -19.37 -10.66
C PHE A 436 21.39 -19.92 -10.23
N VAL A 437 22.22 -19.05 -9.65
CA VAL A 437 23.58 -19.38 -9.22
C VAL A 437 23.60 -19.60 -7.71
N TRP A 438 23.86 -20.83 -7.26
CA TRP A 438 23.72 -21.19 -5.85
C TRP A 438 25.04 -21.52 -5.14
N ASP A 439 25.09 -21.27 -3.83
CA ASP A 439 26.09 -21.78 -2.91
C ASP A 439 25.45 -22.27 -1.59
N ILE A 440 26.09 -23.25 -0.95
CA ILE A 440 25.79 -23.62 0.44
C ILE A 440 26.84 -22.93 1.31
N SER A 441 26.41 -21.97 2.14
CA SER A 441 27.31 -21.16 2.97
C SER A 441 27.58 -21.73 4.35
N ALA A 442 26.72 -22.63 4.83
CA ALA A 442 26.86 -23.25 6.14
C ALA A 442 26.11 -24.59 6.24
N CYS A 443 26.58 -25.46 7.13
CA CYS A 443 25.88 -26.64 7.61
C CYS A 443 26.22 -26.78 9.10
N TYR A 444 25.21 -26.90 9.97
CA TYR A 444 25.40 -26.98 11.43
C TYR A 444 24.27 -27.74 12.14
N PRO A 445 24.48 -28.23 13.38
CA PRO A 445 23.43 -28.89 14.17
C PRO A 445 22.32 -27.93 14.59
N SER A 446 21.05 -28.34 14.47
CA SER A 446 19.89 -27.52 14.85
C SER A 446 19.56 -27.53 16.36
N GLY A 447 20.26 -28.34 17.15
CA GLY A 447 19.86 -28.70 18.52
C GLY A 447 18.81 -29.82 18.60
N GLY A 448 18.16 -30.18 17.49
CA GLY A 448 17.31 -31.37 17.35
C GLY A 448 18.03 -32.55 16.65
N ALA A 449 17.26 -33.59 16.31
CA ALA A 449 17.77 -34.80 15.63
C ALA A 449 18.14 -34.63 14.13
N GLN A 450 18.13 -33.39 13.63
CA GLN A 450 18.41 -33.04 12.24
C GLN A 450 19.42 -31.88 12.18
N ASN A 451 20.22 -31.83 11.14
CA ASN A 451 21.14 -30.71 10.88
C ASN A 451 20.48 -29.70 9.94
N ILE A 452 20.90 -28.44 10.01
CA ILE A 452 20.49 -27.38 9.08
C ILE A 452 21.62 -27.15 8.08
N PHE A 453 21.29 -26.90 6.81
CA PHE A 453 22.20 -26.26 5.85
C PHE A 453 21.57 -24.99 5.28
N GLN A 454 22.42 -24.01 5.00
CA GLN A 454 22.01 -22.73 4.44
C GLN A 454 22.34 -22.67 2.94
N LEU A 455 21.32 -22.47 2.11
CA LEU A 455 21.43 -22.31 0.67
C LEU A 455 21.15 -20.85 0.31
N ASN A 456 22.10 -20.21 -0.39
CA ASN A 456 21.91 -18.89 -0.98
C ASN A 456 21.92 -19.04 -2.51
N ILE A 457 21.03 -18.33 -3.19
CA ILE A 457 20.86 -18.37 -4.64
C ILE A 457 20.80 -16.94 -5.15
N LYS A 458 21.74 -16.58 -6.02
CA LYS A 458 21.60 -15.37 -6.84
C LYS A 458 20.70 -15.70 -8.03
N ALA A 459 19.53 -15.10 -8.06
CA ALA A 459 18.58 -15.21 -9.16
C ALA A 459 18.80 -14.08 -10.18
N SER A 460 18.61 -14.39 -11.46
CA SER A 460 18.49 -13.39 -12.53
C SER A 460 17.51 -13.85 -13.59
N VAL A 461 16.81 -12.90 -14.22
CA VAL A 461 15.90 -13.14 -15.34
C VAL A 461 16.37 -12.32 -16.53
N ASN A 462 16.71 -13.01 -17.62
CA ASN A 462 17.34 -12.45 -18.82
C ASN A 462 18.65 -11.65 -18.60
N GLY A 463 19.26 -11.78 -17.42
CA GLY A 463 20.49 -11.10 -17.01
C GLY A 463 20.30 -10.10 -15.86
N ASP A 464 19.07 -9.66 -15.63
CA ASP A 464 18.70 -8.63 -14.65
C ASP A 464 18.11 -9.24 -13.36
N GLN A 465 17.89 -8.43 -12.32
CA GLN A 465 17.29 -8.89 -11.06
C GLN A 465 15.79 -9.20 -11.25
N PRO A 466 15.23 -10.29 -10.67
CA PRO A 466 13.84 -10.67 -10.92
C PRO A 466 12.85 -9.55 -10.60
N ALA A 467 12.06 -9.12 -11.59
CA ALA A 467 11.10 -8.03 -11.47
C ALA A 467 9.76 -8.40 -12.15
N ALA A 468 8.65 -7.89 -11.62
CA ALA A 468 7.30 -8.26 -12.06
C ALA A 468 6.93 -7.78 -13.47
N ASP A 469 7.58 -6.74 -13.96
CA ASP A 469 7.24 -6.03 -15.20
C ASP A 469 8.40 -5.88 -16.20
N ALA A 470 9.65 -5.77 -15.73
CA ALA A 470 10.78 -5.34 -16.55
C ALA A 470 11.45 -6.43 -17.41
N ASN A 471 11.57 -7.67 -16.92
CA ASN A 471 12.47 -8.67 -17.51
C ASN A 471 11.85 -10.05 -17.81
N GLY A 472 10.53 -10.18 -17.71
CA GLY A 472 9.79 -11.42 -18.00
C GLY A 472 8.80 -11.83 -16.92
N GLY A 473 8.81 -11.15 -15.77
CA GLY A 473 7.85 -11.30 -14.69
C GLY A 473 8.34 -12.19 -13.54
N LEU A 474 7.47 -12.39 -12.56
CA LEU A 474 7.71 -13.31 -11.45
C LEU A 474 7.31 -14.73 -11.83
N ALA A 475 7.96 -15.73 -11.24
CA ALA A 475 7.72 -17.15 -11.49
C ALA A 475 7.46 -17.95 -10.21
N ALA A 476 6.57 -18.95 -10.33
CA ALA A 476 6.47 -20.05 -9.39
C ALA A 476 7.52 -21.12 -9.79
N LEU A 477 8.42 -21.42 -8.88
CA LEU A 477 9.59 -22.29 -9.07
C LEU A 477 9.54 -23.50 -8.13
N GLN A 478 10.15 -24.59 -8.58
CA GLN A 478 10.40 -25.78 -7.77
C GLN A 478 11.86 -26.20 -7.90
N ILE A 479 12.58 -26.26 -6.78
CA ILE A 479 13.95 -26.80 -6.69
C ILE A 479 13.89 -28.19 -6.05
N THR A 480 14.41 -29.19 -6.75
CA THR A 480 14.54 -30.57 -6.26
C THR A 480 15.95 -30.83 -5.76
N PHE A 481 16.07 -31.37 -4.55
CA PHE A 481 17.32 -31.70 -3.88
C PHE A 481 17.66 -33.18 -4.10
N GLY A 482 18.27 -33.49 -5.24
CA GLY A 482 18.68 -34.83 -5.61
C GLY A 482 19.80 -35.36 -4.71
N GLY A 483 19.62 -36.57 -4.18
CA GLY A 483 20.50 -37.18 -3.18
C GLY A 483 19.99 -37.07 -1.74
N LEU A 484 19.00 -36.22 -1.48
CA LEU A 484 18.29 -36.16 -0.20
C LEU A 484 16.90 -36.80 -0.34
N ALA A 485 16.46 -37.57 0.67
CA ALA A 485 15.13 -38.19 0.69
C ALA A 485 14.02 -37.18 1.06
N SER A 486 14.37 -36.14 1.82
CA SER A 486 13.49 -35.04 2.17
C SER A 486 14.29 -33.77 2.49
N ILE A 487 13.59 -32.63 2.55
CA ILE A 487 14.04 -31.42 3.21
C ILE A 487 12.91 -30.85 4.06
N GLY A 488 13.24 -30.23 5.19
CA GLY A 488 12.35 -29.31 5.90
C GLY A 488 12.76 -27.87 5.65
N ILE A 489 11.84 -26.91 5.82
CA ILE A 489 12.16 -25.49 5.82
C ILE A 489 12.25 -25.03 7.27
N SER A 490 13.39 -24.43 7.64
CA SER A 490 13.55 -23.69 8.90
C SER A 490 13.30 -22.20 8.71
N ASN A 491 13.76 -21.62 7.59
CA ASN A 491 13.51 -20.25 7.18
C ASN A 491 13.76 -20.08 5.67
N THR A 492 13.16 -19.09 5.01
CA THR A 492 13.46 -18.68 3.64
C THR A 492 13.38 -17.16 3.49
N TRP A 493 14.12 -16.59 2.54
CA TRP A 493 14.13 -15.15 2.26
C TRP A 493 14.16 -14.87 0.75
N ALA A 494 13.72 -13.67 0.35
CA ALA A 494 13.51 -13.27 -1.05
C ALA A 494 12.67 -14.28 -1.86
N SER A 495 11.72 -14.93 -1.20
CA SER A 495 10.82 -15.95 -1.77
C SER A 495 9.47 -15.89 -1.06
N ALA A 496 8.37 -15.83 -1.82
CA ALA A 496 7.01 -15.97 -1.29
C ALA A 496 6.54 -17.43 -1.38
N ASN A 497 5.49 -17.77 -0.63
CA ASN A 497 4.77 -19.05 -0.71
C ASN A 497 5.67 -20.31 -0.61
N SER A 498 6.78 -20.20 0.13
CA SER A 498 7.77 -21.26 0.35
C SER A 498 7.19 -22.48 1.06
N LYS A 499 7.30 -23.65 0.39
CA LYS A 499 6.83 -24.94 0.89
C LYS A 499 7.80 -26.07 0.52
N ALA A 500 8.18 -26.89 1.50
CA ALA A 500 8.86 -28.16 1.22
C ALA A 500 7.86 -29.33 1.19
N THR A 501 8.07 -30.29 0.30
CA THR A 501 7.33 -31.56 0.25
C THR A 501 8.24 -32.63 -0.34
N GLY A 502 8.52 -33.69 0.42
CA GLY A 502 9.59 -34.62 0.08
C GLY A 502 10.92 -33.86 0.01
N ASN A 503 11.69 -34.08 -1.06
CA ASN A 503 12.96 -33.39 -1.34
C ASN A 503 12.79 -32.19 -2.30
N VAL A 504 11.59 -31.62 -2.43
CA VAL A 504 11.29 -30.49 -3.30
C VAL A 504 10.91 -29.26 -2.48
N TRP A 505 11.53 -28.12 -2.78
CA TRP A 505 11.12 -26.79 -2.31
C TRP A 505 10.39 -26.07 -3.45
N SER A 506 9.12 -25.75 -3.24
CA SER A 506 8.32 -24.86 -4.10
C SER A 506 8.26 -23.47 -3.49
N PHE A 507 8.37 -22.42 -4.31
CA PHE A 507 8.25 -21.03 -3.89
C PHE A 507 7.93 -20.13 -5.09
N GLU A 508 7.65 -18.86 -4.83
CA GLU A 508 7.45 -17.82 -5.84
C GLU A 508 8.55 -16.77 -5.70
N THR A 509 9.13 -16.34 -6.82
CA THR A 509 10.07 -15.20 -6.83
C THR A 509 9.30 -13.93 -6.45
N ILE A 510 9.88 -13.09 -5.60
CA ILE A 510 9.32 -11.77 -5.29
C ILE A 510 9.99 -10.68 -6.12
N ASP A 511 9.30 -9.55 -6.24
CA ASP A 511 9.80 -8.35 -6.90
C ASP A 511 11.08 -7.83 -6.21
N ASP A 512 12.05 -7.39 -7.00
CA ASP A 512 13.40 -6.99 -6.55
C ASP A 512 14.06 -7.97 -5.56
N GLY A 513 13.85 -9.28 -5.77
CA GLY A 513 14.36 -10.37 -4.92
C GLY A 513 15.60 -11.10 -5.49
N PRO A 514 16.79 -10.49 -5.60
CA PRO A 514 17.94 -11.09 -6.29
C PRO A 514 18.65 -12.21 -5.52
N ASN A 515 18.47 -12.29 -4.20
CA ASN A 515 19.24 -13.17 -3.30
C ASN A 515 18.31 -14.19 -2.62
N ILE A 516 17.61 -14.99 -3.42
CA ILE A 516 16.69 -16.05 -2.97
C ILE A 516 17.42 -17.08 -2.11
N GLY A 517 16.82 -17.59 -1.04
CA GLY A 517 17.48 -18.63 -0.25
C GLY A 517 16.72 -19.11 0.97
N GLY A 518 17.38 -19.97 1.75
CA GLY A 518 16.81 -20.50 2.97
C GLY A 518 17.75 -21.32 3.83
N GLN A 519 17.29 -21.63 5.03
CA GLN A 519 17.86 -22.62 5.92
C GLN A 519 16.96 -23.86 5.90
N PHE A 520 17.53 -24.99 5.49
CA PHE A 520 16.82 -26.22 5.24
C PHE A 520 17.27 -27.32 6.20
N LEU A 521 16.30 -28.03 6.77
CA LEU A 521 16.52 -29.19 7.63
C LEU A 521 16.87 -30.41 6.77
N LEU A 522 18.01 -31.03 7.06
CA LEU A 522 18.44 -32.28 6.44
C LEU A 522 17.65 -33.48 6.99
N PRO A 523 17.52 -34.58 6.22
CA PRO A 523 17.00 -35.84 6.73
C PRO A 523 17.77 -36.32 7.96
N ALA A 524 17.08 -37.01 8.87
CA ALA A 524 17.71 -37.60 10.04
C ALA A 524 18.83 -38.57 9.60
N GLY A 525 20.02 -38.43 10.18
CA GLY A 525 21.21 -39.22 9.83
C GLY A 525 22.16 -38.57 8.81
N VAL A 526 21.77 -37.49 8.11
CA VAL A 526 22.71 -36.75 7.24
C VAL A 526 23.52 -35.76 8.09
N ALA A 527 24.80 -36.08 8.30
CA ALA A 527 25.73 -35.24 9.05
C ALA A 527 26.20 -34.00 8.26
N CYS A 528 26.71 -32.98 8.97
CA CYS A 528 27.54 -31.94 8.36
C CYS A 528 29.02 -32.33 8.43
N VAL A 529 29.75 -32.17 7.33
CA VAL A 529 31.20 -32.34 7.24
C VAL A 529 31.79 -30.96 6.95
N GLY A 530 32.29 -30.30 7.99
CA GLY A 530 32.60 -28.86 7.92
C GLY A 530 31.33 -28.05 7.63
N GLN A 531 31.39 -27.14 6.66
CA GLN A 531 30.26 -26.28 6.26
C GLN A 531 29.31 -26.93 5.23
N MET A 532 29.51 -28.20 4.86
CA MET A 532 28.72 -28.89 3.82
C MET A 532 27.97 -30.10 4.39
N PRO A 533 26.80 -30.47 3.85
CA PRO A 533 26.19 -31.78 4.11
C PRO A 533 27.10 -32.93 3.66
N ALA A 534 27.14 -34.03 4.42
CA ALA A 534 27.87 -35.25 4.05
C ALA A 534 27.37 -35.85 2.72
N THR A 535 26.11 -35.60 2.39
CA THR A 535 25.51 -35.85 1.07
C THR A 535 25.14 -34.51 0.47
N VAL A 536 26.07 -33.90 -0.28
CA VAL A 536 25.84 -32.62 -0.96
C VAL A 536 24.72 -32.80 -2.00
N PRO A 537 23.61 -32.05 -1.93
CA PRO A 537 22.51 -32.20 -2.86
C PRO A 537 22.90 -31.72 -4.26
N THR A 538 22.45 -32.44 -5.27
CA THR A 538 22.34 -31.92 -6.64
C THR A 538 21.04 -31.14 -6.76
N LEU A 539 21.06 -29.97 -7.39
CA LEU A 539 19.87 -29.14 -7.56
C LEU A 539 19.40 -29.18 -9.02
N SER A 540 18.10 -29.42 -9.22
CA SER A 540 17.41 -29.22 -10.50
C SER A 540 16.20 -28.32 -10.28
N MET A 541 15.84 -27.51 -11.28
CA MET A 541 14.79 -26.49 -11.16
C MET A 541 13.77 -26.59 -12.30
N THR A 542 12.50 -26.42 -11.98
CA THR A 542 11.40 -26.25 -12.93
C THR A 542 10.51 -25.08 -12.48
N GLY A 543 9.64 -24.58 -13.37
CA GLY A 543 8.73 -23.50 -13.00
C GLY A 543 7.91 -22.94 -14.16
N LYS A 544 7.16 -21.88 -13.88
CA LYS A 544 6.34 -21.11 -14.82
C LYS A 544 6.14 -19.68 -14.32
N LEU A 545 5.80 -18.75 -15.20
CA LEU A 545 5.40 -17.39 -14.78
C LEU A 545 4.13 -17.43 -13.92
N LEU A 546 4.04 -16.52 -12.93
CA LEU A 546 2.83 -16.33 -12.11
C LEU A 546 1.64 -15.86 -12.94
N THR A 547 1.92 -15.04 -13.97
CA THR A 547 0.97 -14.62 -15.01
C THR A 547 0.55 -15.74 -15.96
N GLY A 548 1.24 -16.89 -15.91
CA GLY A 548 1.03 -18.03 -16.80
C GLY A 548 1.91 -17.98 -18.05
N GLY A 549 2.83 -18.94 -18.18
CA GLY A 549 3.70 -19.09 -19.34
C GLY A 549 4.93 -19.94 -19.02
N PRO A 550 5.55 -20.59 -20.02
CA PRO A 550 6.79 -21.34 -19.82
C PRO A 550 7.96 -20.39 -19.49
N ILE A 551 8.94 -20.90 -18.75
CA ILE A 551 10.23 -20.24 -18.51
C ILE A 551 11.37 -21.17 -18.93
N ASN A 552 12.51 -20.60 -19.31
CA ASN A 552 13.74 -21.35 -19.53
C ASN A 552 14.55 -21.33 -18.23
N ALA A 553 14.42 -22.36 -17.39
CA ALA A 553 15.04 -22.43 -16.07
C ALA A 553 16.43 -23.10 -16.12
N VAL A 554 17.45 -22.43 -15.58
CA VAL A 554 18.81 -22.95 -15.37
C VAL A 554 19.19 -22.75 -13.91
N ILE A 555 19.71 -23.81 -13.28
CA ILE A 555 20.27 -23.74 -11.92
C ILE A 555 21.68 -24.37 -11.92
N ARG A 556 22.65 -23.67 -11.34
CA ARG A 556 24.08 -24.07 -11.38
C ARG A 556 24.85 -23.64 -10.13
N PRO A 557 25.84 -24.43 -9.66
CA PRO A 557 26.66 -24.03 -8.54
C PRO A 557 27.57 -22.84 -8.90
N LYS A 558 27.84 -22.01 -7.91
CA LYS A 558 28.73 -20.84 -8.00
C LYS A 558 30.11 -21.23 -8.51
N GLY A 559 30.48 -20.69 -9.68
CA GLY A 559 31.74 -20.97 -10.37
C GLY A 559 31.64 -21.87 -11.61
N ALA A 560 30.51 -22.54 -11.83
CA ALA A 560 30.29 -23.32 -13.06
C ALA A 560 29.94 -22.41 -14.27
N PRO A 561 30.43 -22.70 -15.50
CA PRO A 561 30.05 -21.95 -16.71
C PRO A 561 28.54 -22.05 -17.00
N ALA A 562 27.98 -21.04 -17.69
CA ALA A 562 26.55 -20.93 -18.02
C ALA A 562 26.03 -21.95 -19.08
N GLY A 563 26.72 -23.09 -19.25
CA GLY A 563 26.36 -24.16 -20.18
C GLY A 563 26.39 -25.57 -19.56
N GLN A 564 26.47 -25.69 -18.24
CA GLN A 564 26.52 -26.99 -17.51
C GLN A 564 25.25 -27.29 -16.68
N GLY A 565 24.13 -26.60 -16.97
CA GLY A 565 22.82 -27.00 -16.45
C GLY A 565 22.36 -28.31 -17.11
N ALA A 566 21.85 -29.26 -16.32
CA ALA A 566 21.44 -30.57 -16.82
C ALA A 566 20.22 -30.47 -17.75
N THR A 567 20.45 -30.56 -19.06
CA THR A 567 19.40 -30.65 -20.09
C THR A 567 19.32 -32.08 -20.64
N VAL A 568 18.10 -32.58 -20.81
CA VAL A 568 17.84 -33.83 -21.54
C VAL A 568 18.00 -33.53 -23.04
N PRO A 569 18.79 -34.31 -23.80
CA PRO A 569 19.27 -33.86 -25.12
C PRO A 569 18.27 -34.10 -26.26
N VAL A 570 18.24 -33.15 -27.20
CA VAL A 570 17.76 -33.34 -28.58
C VAL A 570 18.96 -33.09 -29.51
N PRO A 571 19.23 -33.90 -30.57
CA PRO A 571 20.50 -33.84 -31.30
C PRO A 571 20.64 -32.60 -32.19
N ALA A 572 21.84 -32.04 -32.27
CA ALA A 572 22.19 -30.92 -33.15
C ALA A 572 22.95 -31.39 -34.41
N PRO A 573 22.78 -30.71 -35.57
CA PRO A 573 23.63 -30.92 -36.75
C PRO A 573 25.02 -30.24 -36.59
N PRO A 574 26.06 -30.69 -37.32
CA PRO A 574 27.45 -30.32 -37.04
C PRO A 574 27.90 -29.00 -37.70
N PRO A 575 28.68 -28.15 -37.01
CA PRO A 575 29.38 -27.01 -37.62
C PRO A 575 30.83 -27.35 -38.04
N ALA A 576 31.31 -26.66 -39.08
CA ALA A 576 32.66 -26.81 -39.64
C ALA A 576 33.75 -25.98 -38.94
N THR A 577 35.01 -26.25 -39.29
CA THR A 577 36.26 -25.84 -38.61
C THR A 577 36.89 -24.54 -39.21
N PRO A 578 38.05 -23.98 -38.76
CA PRO A 578 38.07 -22.59 -38.26
C PRO A 578 39.20 -21.66 -38.79
N ALA A 579 39.44 -20.54 -38.07
CA ALA A 579 40.64 -19.66 -38.02
C ALA A 579 40.67 -18.43 -38.99
N PRO A 580 41.49 -17.36 -38.74
CA PRO A 580 42.56 -17.23 -37.73
C PRO A 580 42.58 -15.93 -36.86
N ALA A 581 43.65 -15.83 -36.05
CA ALA A 581 43.96 -14.98 -34.89
C ALA A 581 44.00 -13.43 -35.03
N PRO A 582 43.93 -12.68 -33.91
CA PRO A 582 44.08 -11.22 -33.84
C PRO A 582 45.54 -10.73 -33.66
N THR A 583 45.77 -9.45 -33.96
CA THR A 583 47.05 -8.69 -33.87
C THR A 583 46.83 -7.43 -32.99
N PRO A 584 47.82 -6.90 -32.24
CA PRO A 584 47.55 -6.27 -30.94
C PRO A 584 47.23 -4.76 -30.93
N ALA A 585 46.79 -4.30 -29.75
CA ALA A 585 46.27 -2.96 -29.48
C ALA A 585 47.34 -1.85 -29.28
N PRO A 586 46.99 -0.57 -29.52
CA PRO A 586 47.78 0.59 -29.12
C PRO A 586 47.42 1.14 -27.72
N THR A 587 48.44 1.71 -27.09
CA THR A 587 48.60 2.25 -25.73
C THR A 587 47.55 3.28 -25.24
N PRO A 588 47.12 3.23 -23.95
CA PRO A 588 46.32 4.30 -23.32
C PRO A 588 47.11 5.58 -22.99
N ALA A 589 46.41 6.73 -22.99
CA ALA A 589 46.92 8.01 -22.50
C ALA A 589 47.01 8.05 -20.95
N PRO A 590 47.86 8.92 -20.35
CA PRO A 590 48.17 8.86 -18.91
C PRO A 590 47.02 9.29 -17.99
N ALA A 591 46.94 8.63 -16.83
CA ALA A 591 45.95 8.91 -15.80
C ALA A 591 46.24 10.21 -15.02
N PRO A 592 45.21 10.95 -14.57
CA PRO A 592 45.39 12.09 -13.67
C PRO A 592 45.75 11.64 -12.24
N THR A 593 46.57 12.47 -11.58
CA THR A 593 47.10 12.28 -10.23
C THR A 593 45.99 12.15 -9.17
N PRO A 594 46.11 11.25 -8.17
CA PRO A 594 45.12 11.13 -7.10
C PRO A 594 45.03 12.40 -6.24
N THR A 595 43.80 12.87 -6.02
CA THR A 595 43.47 13.90 -5.03
C THR A 595 43.69 13.34 -3.61
N PRO A 596 44.21 14.13 -2.64
CA PRO A 596 44.44 13.65 -1.28
C PRO A 596 43.15 13.19 -0.58
N ALA A 597 43.27 12.15 0.24
CA ALA A 597 42.17 11.71 1.11
C ALA A 597 41.77 12.82 2.11
N PRO A 598 40.46 13.05 2.35
CA PRO A 598 40.02 13.92 3.43
C PRO A 598 40.50 13.41 4.79
N ALA A 599 40.83 14.35 5.68
CA ALA A 599 41.29 14.03 7.03
C ALA A 599 40.19 13.35 7.87
N THR A 600 40.62 12.57 8.86
CA THR A 600 39.76 11.91 9.85
C THR A 600 39.00 12.93 10.71
N GLY A 601 37.82 13.35 10.26
CA GLY A 601 36.81 14.01 11.09
C GLY A 601 36.10 12.98 11.98
N GLY A 602 35.82 13.34 13.23
CA GLY A 602 35.01 12.51 14.12
C GLY A 602 33.59 12.34 13.56
N GLY A 603 33.01 11.15 13.72
CA GLY A 603 31.65 10.87 13.27
C GLY A 603 30.61 11.75 13.97
N LEU A 604 29.49 12.00 13.31
CA LEU A 604 28.42 12.86 13.83
C LEU A 604 27.91 12.35 15.20
N PRO A 605 27.81 13.21 16.23
CA PRO A 605 27.47 12.76 17.56
C PRO A 605 25.96 12.51 17.70
N TYR A 606 25.61 11.26 18.01
CA TYR A 606 24.27 10.78 18.31
C TYR A 606 24.18 10.48 19.81
N VAL A 607 23.31 11.16 20.54
CA VAL A 607 23.16 10.99 22.00
C VAL A 607 21.77 10.44 22.29
N PHE A 608 21.70 9.21 22.81
CA PHE A 608 20.45 8.63 23.30
C PHE A 608 20.39 8.71 24.83
N ASN A 609 19.43 9.45 25.37
CA ASN A 609 19.10 9.40 26.79
C ASN A 609 17.97 8.38 26.96
N TYR A 610 18.14 7.34 27.77
CA TYR A 610 17.24 6.20 27.78
C TYR A 610 16.86 5.72 29.17
N LYS A 611 15.66 5.15 29.29
CA LYS A 611 15.22 4.43 30.48
C LYS A 611 14.37 3.20 30.12
N PHE A 612 14.36 2.25 31.04
CA PHE A 612 13.43 1.14 31.04
C PHE A 612 12.26 1.49 31.97
N ASP A 613 11.04 1.50 31.43
CA ASP A 613 9.83 1.68 32.23
C ASP A 613 9.41 0.36 32.90
N ASN A 614 8.33 0.40 33.69
CA ASN A 614 7.81 -0.75 34.40
C ASN A 614 7.54 -1.94 33.46
N CYS A 615 8.13 -3.10 33.79
CA CYS A 615 7.86 -4.35 33.10
C CYS A 615 6.51 -4.97 33.46
N TRP A 616 6.11 -6.00 32.71
CA TRP A 616 5.04 -6.94 33.07
C TRP A 616 5.31 -8.32 32.47
N GLY A 617 4.42 -9.28 32.77
CA GLY A 617 4.53 -10.66 32.29
C GLY A 617 5.18 -11.60 33.31
N ASN A 618 5.26 -12.88 32.92
CA ASN A 618 5.70 -13.99 33.77
C ASN A 618 7.11 -14.45 33.38
N THR A 619 7.74 -15.27 34.21
CA THR A 619 9.07 -15.87 33.91
C THR A 619 9.09 -16.55 32.54
N GLY A 620 10.05 -16.19 31.69
CA GLY A 620 10.14 -16.66 30.30
C GLY A 620 9.29 -15.91 29.27
N ALA A 621 8.52 -14.89 29.69
CA ALA A 621 7.80 -13.96 28.82
C ALA A 621 7.65 -12.60 29.51
N VAL A 622 8.77 -11.90 29.72
CA VAL A 622 8.80 -10.59 30.38
C VAL A 622 8.84 -9.48 29.33
N PHE A 623 7.86 -8.58 29.41
CA PHE A 623 7.77 -7.39 28.57
C PHE A 623 8.34 -6.19 29.31
N PHE A 624 9.11 -5.36 28.62
CA PHE A 624 9.71 -4.14 29.15
C PHE A 624 9.71 -3.02 28.09
N PRO A 625 9.20 -1.82 28.41
CA PRO A 625 9.34 -0.68 27.51
C PRO A 625 10.73 -0.06 27.65
N LEU A 626 11.37 0.20 26.51
CA LEU A 626 12.53 1.08 26.40
C LEU A 626 12.04 2.40 25.80
N ARG A 627 12.20 3.50 26.55
CA ARG A 627 12.00 4.86 26.05
C ARG A 627 13.35 5.53 25.91
N MET A 628 13.59 6.16 24.76
CA MET A 628 14.76 7.01 24.55
C MET A 628 14.32 8.41 24.09
N THR A 629 15.18 9.39 24.32
CA THR A 629 15.23 10.63 23.56
C THR A 629 16.54 10.67 22.79
N LEU A 630 16.49 11.00 21.51
CA LEU A 630 17.64 11.15 20.63
C LEU A 630 17.96 12.63 20.47
N SER A 631 19.23 13.00 20.61
CA SER A 631 19.77 14.24 20.11
C SER A 631 20.85 13.96 19.08
N VAL A 632 20.83 14.67 17.96
CA VAL A 632 21.91 14.68 16.98
C VAL A 632 22.55 16.06 17.05
N ASN A 633 23.89 16.10 17.14
CA ASN A 633 24.67 17.36 17.14
C ASN A 633 24.28 18.39 18.24
N GLY A 634 23.58 17.98 19.29
CA GLY A 634 23.19 18.81 20.43
C GLY A 634 21.75 19.36 20.41
N HIS A 635 21.00 19.10 19.34
CA HIS A 635 19.56 19.42 19.22
C HIS A 635 18.74 18.16 18.89
N GLN A 636 17.42 18.30 18.78
CA GLN A 636 16.54 17.19 18.35
C GLN A 636 16.77 16.90 16.86
N PRO A 637 16.54 15.68 16.34
CA PRO A 637 16.68 15.39 14.91
C PRO A 637 15.87 16.38 14.06
N MET A 638 16.49 16.95 13.04
CA MET A 638 15.86 17.83 12.04
C MET A 638 16.22 17.39 10.62
N ASP A 639 15.26 17.35 9.72
CA ASP A 639 15.47 16.95 8.32
C ASP A 639 16.56 17.81 7.62
N ASP A 640 17.33 17.17 6.74
CA ASP A 640 18.48 17.68 5.97
C ASP A 640 19.64 18.40 6.74
N ALA A 641 19.43 18.88 7.97
CA ALA A 641 20.40 19.71 8.70
C ALA A 641 21.52 18.90 9.38
N ASP A 642 21.26 17.64 9.73
CA ASP A 642 22.11 16.82 10.61
C ASP A 642 22.90 15.70 9.90
N GLY A 643 22.95 15.72 8.56
CA GLY A 643 23.71 14.76 7.75
C GLY A 643 22.96 13.46 7.40
N GLY A 644 21.69 13.35 7.80
CA GLY A 644 20.77 12.28 7.41
C GLY A 644 20.48 11.25 8.50
N LEU A 645 19.58 10.31 8.19
CA LEU A 645 19.18 9.22 9.08
C LEU A 645 20.30 8.17 9.27
N ALA A 646 20.23 7.42 10.37
CA ALA A 646 21.20 6.39 10.73
C ALA A 646 20.59 5.01 10.96
N ALA A 647 21.29 3.97 10.51
CA ALA A 647 21.09 2.58 10.93
C ALA A 647 21.83 2.34 12.24
N ILE A 648 21.10 1.92 13.27
CA ILE A 648 21.55 1.74 14.65
C ILE A 648 21.37 0.27 15.06
N SER A 649 22.35 -0.26 15.78
CA SER A 649 22.36 -1.61 16.34
C SER A 649 22.60 -1.52 17.85
N MET A 650 21.53 -1.68 18.64
CA MET A 650 21.55 -1.65 20.11
C MET A 650 21.48 -3.06 20.71
N THR A 651 22.39 -3.38 21.64
CA THR A 651 22.45 -4.68 22.30
C THR A 651 22.08 -4.56 23.77
N PHE A 652 21.11 -5.37 24.21
CA PHE A 652 20.64 -5.49 25.58
C PHE A 652 21.55 -6.44 26.37
N GLY A 653 22.57 -5.89 27.02
CA GLY A 653 23.46 -6.64 27.91
C GLY A 653 22.69 -7.19 29.12
N GLY A 654 22.92 -8.46 29.44
CA GLY A 654 22.23 -9.15 30.54
C GLY A 654 20.89 -9.79 30.19
N LEU A 655 20.38 -9.61 28.96
CA LEU A 655 19.20 -10.32 28.44
C LEU A 655 19.58 -11.26 27.30
N GLN A 656 18.79 -12.33 27.13
CA GLN A 656 18.78 -13.15 25.92
C GLN A 656 17.42 -13.05 25.21
N ASN A 657 17.41 -13.41 23.92
CA ASN A 657 16.20 -13.59 23.10
C ASN A 657 15.18 -12.45 23.27
N VAL A 658 15.64 -11.24 22.94
CA VAL A 658 14.80 -10.05 22.91
C VAL A 658 14.03 -10.03 21.59
N MET A 659 12.72 -9.85 21.67
CA MET A 659 11.79 -9.78 20.56
C MET A 659 11.07 -8.43 20.58
N ILE A 660 10.74 -7.92 19.40
CA ILE A 660 9.91 -6.72 19.26
C ILE A 660 8.45 -7.10 19.53
N SER A 661 7.81 -6.39 20.46
CA SER A 661 6.35 -6.44 20.63
C SER A 661 5.66 -5.21 20.03
N ASN A 662 6.25 -4.03 20.18
CA ASN A 662 5.82 -2.80 19.50
C ASN A 662 7.00 -1.80 19.43
N THR A 663 6.97 -0.86 18.50
CA THR A 663 8.01 0.18 18.31
C THR A 663 7.39 1.52 17.92
N TRP A 664 8.05 2.62 18.27
CA TRP A 664 7.67 3.97 17.84
C TRP A 664 8.91 4.79 17.52
N SER A 665 8.78 5.75 16.60
CA SER A 665 9.85 6.68 16.19
C SER A 665 11.14 5.98 15.70
N ILE A 666 11.03 4.72 15.23
CA ILE A 666 12.12 3.93 14.61
C ILE A 666 11.59 3.15 13.41
N GLY A 667 12.34 3.13 12.32
CA GLY A 667 12.04 2.40 11.08
C GLY A 667 12.79 1.07 11.00
N ASN A 668 12.37 0.17 10.10
CA ASN A 668 13.06 -1.07 9.74
C ASN A 668 13.58 -1.89 10.94
N ALA A 669 12.79 -1.89 12.03
CA ALA A 669 13.20 -2.46 13.30
C ALA A 669 13.12 -4.00 13.28
N MET A 670 14.21 -4.67 13.64
CA MET A 670 14.29 -6.12 13.80
C MET A 670 15.14 -6.50 15.02
N THR A 671 14.89 -7.66 15.60
CA THR A 671 15.74 -8.22 16.66
C THR A 671 16.44 -9.50 16.23
N THR A 672 17.63 -9.74 16.77
CA THR A 672 18.38 -10.99 16.58
C THR A 672 19.15 -11.28 17.86
N GLY A 673 18.83 -12.39 18.54
CA GLY A 673 19.35 -12.67 19.88
C GLY A 673 18.94 -11.58 20.86
N ASN A 674 19.91 -10.85 21.42
CA ASN A 674 19.69 -9.70 22.29
C ASN A 674 20.05 -8.35 21.63
N THR A 675 20.12 -8.30 20.30
CA THR A 675 20.40 -7.07 19.55
C THR A 675 19.17 -6.61 18.78
N LEU A 676 18.72 -5.38 19.02
CA LEU A 676 17.79 -4.61 18.21
C LEU A 676 18.56 -3.85 17.13
N LYS A 677 18.18 -4.01 15.87
CA LYS A 677 18.62 -3.17 14.75
C LYS A 677 17.43 -2.35 14.27
N PHE A 678 17.65 -1.07 13.98
CA PHE A 678 16.61 -0.15 13.51
C PHE A 678 17.23 1.03 12.79
N GLU A 679 16.39 1.82 12.11
CA GLU A 679 16.77 3.09 11.51
C GLU A 679 16.11 4.24 12.27
N THR A 680 16.84 5.32 12.52
CA THR A 680 16.25 6.54 13.07
C THR A 680 15.23 7.11 12.09
N GLN A 681 14.11 7.62 12.58
CA GLN A 681 13.13 8.32 11.75
C GLN A 681 13.38 9.83 11.76
N ASP A 682 12.95 10.47 10.69
CA ASP A 682 13.00 11.92 10.52
C ASP A 682 12.03 12.63 11.48
N ASP A 683 12.42 13.82 11.97
CA ASP A 683 11.74 14.62 13.00
C ASP A 683 11.22 13.82 14.22
N ALA A 684 11.84 12.67 14.52
CA ALA A 684 11.36 11.69 15.49
C ALA A 684 12.23 11.62 16.76
N PRO A 685 12.11 12.59 17.70
CA PRO A 685 13.03 12.76 18.82
C PRO A 685 12.98 11.66 19.89
N ASN A 686 11.97 10.78 19.88
CA ASN A 686 11.68 9.86 21.00
C ASN A 686 11.67 8.37 20.59
N PRO A 687 12.74 7.84 19.97
CA PRO A 687 12.80 6.43 19.56
C PRO A 687 12.56 5.46 20.73
N GLY A 688 11.92 4.33 20.47
CA GLY A 688 11.71 3.31 21.49
C GLY A 688 10.79 2.17 21.09
N GLY A 689 10.40 1.36 22.07
CA GLY A 689 9.50 0.24 21.87
C GLY A 689 9.16 -0.52 23.14
N ILE A 690 8.24 -1.48 23.01
CA ILE A 690 7.99 -2.54 23.98
C ILE A 690 8.68 -3.79 23.45
N PHE A 691 9.56 -4.34 24.28
CA PHE A 691 10.35 -5.51 23.96
C PHE A 691 9.97 -6.65 24.90
N GLN A 692 10.00 -7.88 24.40
CA GLN A 692 9.80 -9.08 25.19
C GLN A 692 11.13 -9.84 25.28
N THR A 693 11.54 -10.28 26.46
CA THR A 693 12.59 -11.30 26.60
C THR A 693 11.95 -12.64 26.93
N SER A 694 12.42 -13.70 26.26
CA SER A 694 12.09 -15.08 26.60
C SER A 694 13.17 -15.76 27.46
N ASP A 695 14.03 -14.98 28.12
CA ASP A 695 15.07 -15.49 29.00
C ASP A 695 14.45 -16.09 30.29
N PRO A 696 14.63 -17.38 30.58
CA PRO A 696 14.05 -18.02 31.75
C PRO A 696 14.65 -17.55 33.08
N ALA A 697 15.78 -16.85 33.08
CA ALA A 697 16.36 -16.22 34.27
C ALA A 697 15.74 -14.85 34.59
N VAL A 698 14.90 -14.31 33.69
CA VAL A 698 14.28 -12.99 33.83
C VAL A 698 12.82 -13.12 34.26
N SER A 699 12.47 -12.39 35.31
CA SER A 699 11.11 -12.26 35.85
C SER A 699 10.79 -10.79 36.10
N CYS A 700 9.50 -10.44 36.12
CA CYS A 700 9.05 -9.10 36.49
C CYS A 700 8.38 -9.13 37.86
N GLN A 701 8.83 -8.30 38.81
CA GLN A 701 8.25 -8.18 40.15
C GLN A 701 8.03 -6.71 40.49
N ASN A 702 6.79 -6.34 40.83
CA ASN A 702 6.40 -4.95 41.15
C ASN A 702 6.85 -3.92 40.09
N GLY A 703 6.75 -4.30 38.80
CA GLY A 703 7.18 -3.48 37.67
C GLY A 703 8.69 -3.45 37.43
N LYS A 704 9.52 -4.15 38.21
CA LYS A 704 10.98 -4.20 38.03
C LYS A 704 11.43 -5.58 37.53
N MET A 705 12.30 -5.59 36.53
CA MET A 705 12.93 -6.83 36.05
C MET A 705 13.94 -7.34 37.07
N SER A 706 14.04 -8.66 37.24
CA SER A 706 15.06 -9.29 38.08
C SER A 706 16.49 -9.10 37.56
N VAL A 707 16.62 -8.75 36.28
CA VAL A 707 17.86 -8.29 35.65
C VAL A 707 17.57 -6.98 34.95
N THR A 708 18.26 -5.90 35.34
CA THR A 708 18.19 -4.63 34.61
C THR A 708 19.15 -4.69 33.42
N PRO A 709 18.66 -4.61 32.17
CA PRO A 709 19.54 -4.60 31.00
C PRO A 709 20.47 -3.37 30.98
N THR A 710 21.68 -3.57 30.49
CA THR A 710 22.55 -2.48 30.02
C THR A 710 22.39 -2.31 28.50
N LEU A 711 22.64 -1.11 27.97
CA LEU A 711 22.69 -0.89 26.52
C LEU A 711 24.11 -0.61 26.04
N THR A 712 24.45 -1.21 24.90
CA THR A 712 25.58 -0.81 24.05
C THR A 712 25.06 -0.57 22.63
N ALA A 713 25.67 0.34 21.86
CA ALA A 713 25.20 0.70 20.53
C ALA A 713 26.35 0.91 19.55
N SER A 714 26.10 0.59 18.29
CA SER A 714 26.91 0.97 17.13
C SER A 714 25.99 1.34 15.96
N GLY A 715 26.51 2.01 14.93
CA GLY A 715 25.71 2.40 13.77
C GLY A 715 26.49 3.23 12.76
N ALA A 716 25.80 3.63 11.69
CA ALA A 716 26.28 4.51 10.63
C ALA A 716 25.08 5.25 10.01
N LEU A 717 25.33 6.37 9.33
CA LEU A 717 24.33 7.01 8.48
C LEU A 717 23.90 6.05 7.35
N LEU A 718 22.67 6.16 6.86
CA LEU A 718 22.16 5.34 5.75
C LEU A 718 22.94 5.56 4.43
N ASN A 719 23.60 6.71 4.28
CA ASN A 719 24.53 7.01 3.19
C ASN A 719 25.95 6.45 3.39
N GLY A 720 26.20 5.72 4.48
CA GLY A 720 27.50 5.13 4.84
C GLY A 720 28.42 6.02 5.67
N GLY A 721 28.01 7.26 6.02
CA GLY A 721 28.78 8.15 6.88
C GLY A 721 28.92 7.65 8.33
N ALA A 722 30.06 7.96 8.97
CA ALA A 722 30.33 7.53 10.34
C ALA A 722 29.58 8.38 11.39
N ILE A 723 29.07 7.73 12.43
CA ILE A 723 28.45 8.38 13.60
C ILE A 723 29.16 7.96 14.90
N ALA A 724 29.08 8.79 15.92
CA ALA A 724 29.59 8.53 17.26
C ALA A 724 28.43 8.46 18.25
N ILE A 725 28.10 7.26 18.75
CA ILE A 725 26.94 7.06 19.63
C ILE A 725 27.34 7.18 21.10
N THR A 726 26.62 8.02 21.84
CA THR A 726 26.64 8.14 23.31
C THR A 726 25.32 7.62 23.88
N LEU A 727 25.38 6.84 24.96
CA LEU A 727 24.21 6.31 25.66
C LEU A 727 24.20 6.78 27.12
N ASN A 728 23.18 7.54 27.50
CA ASN A 728 22.99 8.04 28.86
C ASN A 728 21.76 7.37 29.50
N GLN A 729 21.95 6.58 30.56
CA GLN A 729 20.79 6.03 31.28
C GLN A 729 20.19 7.10 32.21
N THR A 730 18.91 7.39 32.06
CA THR A 730 18.14 8.28 32.94
C THR A 730 17.42 7.47 34.03
N ALA A 731 17.17 8.13 35.17
CA ALA A 731 16.55 7.54 36.36
C ALA A 731 15.02 7.30 36.21
#